data_AF-A0A932WGT2-F1
#
_entry.id   AF-A0A932WGT2-F1
#
_cell.length_a   1.000
_cell.length_b   1.000
_cell.length_c   1.000
_cell.angle_alpha   90.00
_cell.angle_beta   90.00
_cell.angle_gamma   90.00
#
_symmetry.space_group_name_H-M   'P 1'
#
loop_
_entity.id
_entity.type
_entity.pdbx_description
1 polymer ?
#
loop_
_entity_poly.entity_id
_entity_poly.type
_entity_poly.pdbx_seq_one_letter_code
_entity_poly.pdbx_strand_id
1 'polypeptide(L)'
;WVDVYVPQGTPAGLYKGTAQVTIGSTVAAKIPVQLTVRDFDLPSVPTLKTAYSVGMGEAASGHYGTRDISDTQYWELICLYTKEMLLHRLSNSNVIWPAPAWNSSLGKINWSLPAVSTSCNQRYPEFLTGGNPNLLPNGKLPNAKVSRARLRDGMGLSTTDVESVAYYRDYTRHIADMGWKSQIFYYLWDEAPYPLVGGVRRCDQTYSGAATTAWSGLYKKARYFKDNAIDVPLMVTSSRQATDDCFINYLKVPDYTQYIDIWTVPNIWMNGKPTTNFPFNANLRGSYDAIITPGKALLWYQACGNQGCNGSETGYPSPMVDLPAIYSRAYEWLTYQYQIGHTAPGPSTELYFETLYAYAWPSNDPWKNLYYYTGNGDGTYFYPGRPDKIGGTHHIPIPSIRLKMLREGIEDYEYLTLAAAKKDGQGIDGQAWVKANILNPYMAAVDPADGVSKLATYIWNKNPGSPTSATGLLRAREELAKALSSTTPLKPDFSVTAASSSAVAGNSSASNISISSVDGFHGTVNLTCAPSDPTLTCRFTSSSLAVPSDGRISTSMTVGTQGSTPVGTYSIVVKGVSGTLVHQITSTLTVQGSGQNVSYGDNFDRASATGLGNNWNDYLPRFEIFNNQARNETGTTLEALFTPVIGPDQSVAVDCKLTVSGNGCGVMARWSNADNFYYAMVDVGQQNLTLFKNVGGTPTPLATAKRAMSYNSYYRVRLVAKGSTLSVYFAAETGPAILLTDASLSFGNYAGIRSYANATATTWFDNFVLTTP
;
A
#
# COMPACT_ATOMS: atom_id res chain seq x y z
N TRP A 1 2.80 19.37 31.20
CA TRP A 1 2.42 19.23 29.77
C TRP A 1 1.34 18.16 29.67
N VAL A 2 0.32 18.35 28.85
CA VAL A 2 -0.73 17.35 28.61
C VAL A 2 -0.76 17.09 27.11
N ASP A 3 -0.50 15.85 26.70
CA ASP A 3 -0.65 15.40 25.31
C ASP A 3 -1.98 14.65 25.18
N VAL A 4 -2.82 15.07 24.24
CA VAL A 4 -4.05 14.36 23.88
C VAL A 4 -3.86 13.73 22.50
N TYR A 5 -3.92 12.39 22.44
CA TYR A 5 -3.89 11.66 21.18
C TYR A 5 -5.31 11.39 20.71
N VAL A 6 -5.62 11.78 19.48
CA VAL A 6 -6.89 11.49 18.81
C VAL A 6 -6.66 10.32 17.85
N PRO A 7 -7.23 9.12 18.12
CA PRO A 7 -7.13 7.99 17.19
C PRO A 7 -7.72 8.31 15.81
N GLN A 8 -7.18 7.70 14.76
CA GLN A 8 -7.78 7.78 13.42
C GLN A 8 -9.22 7.22 13.44
N GLY A 9 -10.11 7.84 12.69
CA GLY A 9 -11.54 7.50 12.67
C GLY A 9 -12.33 7.97 13.89
N THR A 10 -11.74 8.80 14.77
CA THR A 10 -12.49 9.42 15.87
C THR A 10 -13.58 10.34 15.28
N PRO A 11 -14.85 10.21 15.71
CA PRO A 11 -15.94 11.05 15.21
C PRO A 11 -15.63 12.54 15.38
N ALA A 12 -15.88 13.34 14.34
CA ALA A 12 -15.76 14.80 14.42
C ALA A 12 -16.75 15.36 15.44
N GLY A 13 -16.34 16.39 16.19
CA GLY A 13 -17.21 17.01 17.20
C GLY A 13 -16.46 17.66 18.35
N LEU A 14 -17.23 18.23 19.27
CA LEU A 14 -16.72 18.85 20.49
C LEU A 14 -16.69 17.83 21.64
N TYR A 15 -15.49 17.48 22.08
CA TYR A 15 -15.25 16.63 23.23
C TYR A 15 -14.95 17.50 24.46
N LYS A 16 -15.45 17.07 25.62
CA LYS A 16 -15.26 17.78 26.89
C LYS A 16 -14.67 16.82 27.92
N GLY A 17 -13.69 17.31 28.68
CA GLY A 17 -13.04 16.58 29.77
C GLY A 17 -12.64 17.51 30.90
N THR A 18 -11.99 16.97 31.92
CA THR A 18 -11.48 17.75 33.06
C THR A 18 -10.13 17.21 33.48
N ALA A 19 -9.12 18.07 33.55
CA ALA A 19 -7.85 17.78 34.18
C ALA A 19 -7.94 18.15 35.67
N GLN A 20 -7.58 17.22 36.55
CA GLN A 20 -7.66 17.41 37.99
C GLN A 20 -6.25 17.59 38.56
N VAL A 21 -6.04 18.64 39.34
CA VAL A 21 -4.79 18.91 40.06
C VAL A 21 -5.01 18.62 41.53
N THR A 22 -4.20 17.74 42.11
CA THR A 22 -4.26 17.37 43.53
C THR A 22 -2.98 17.76 44.26
N ILE A 23 -3.11 18.22 45.50
CA ILE A 23 -1.99 18.44 46.43
C ILE A 23 -2.23 17.50 47.62
N GLY A 24 -1.39 16.48 47.78
CA GLY A 24 -1.70 15.34 48.65
C GLY A 24 -2.97 14.64 48.18
N SER A 25 -3.87 14.30 49.11
CA SER A 25 -5.18 13.73 48.82
C SER A 25 -6.25 14.77 48.43
N THR A 26 -5.94 16.06 48.47
CA THR A 26 -6.90 17.15 48.27
C THR A 26 -6.90 17.61 46.83
N VAL A 27 -8.11 17.81 46.28
CA VAL A 27 -8.29 18.38 44.94
C VAL A 27 -8.08 19.89 45.00
N ALA A 28 -6.97 20.36 44.44
CA ALA A 28 -6.60 21.77 44.42
C ALA A 28 -7.26 22.55 43.27
N ALA A 29 -7.46 21.91 42.10
CA ALA A 29 -8.15 22.52 40.97
C ALA A 29 -8.79 21.48 40.04
N LYS A 30 -9.85 21.88 39.35
CA LYS A 30 -10.44 21.16 38.21
C LYS A 30 -10.43 22.08 37.00
N ILE A 31 -9.68 21.72 35.98
CA ILE A 31 -9.47 22.52 34.78
C ILE A 31 -10.30 21.90 33.65
N PRO A 32 -11.37 22.56 33.15
CA PRO A 32 -12.15 22.05 32.03
C PRO A 32 -11.30 22.06 30.76
N VAL A 33 -11.37 20.98 29.98
CA VAL A 33 -10.67 20.82 28.71
C VAL A 33 -11.71 20.61 27.62
N GLN A 34 -11.60 21.35 26.52
CA GLN A 34 -12.41 21.18 25.32
C GLN A 34 -11.50 20.85 24.14
N LEU A 35 -11.91 19.86 23.34
CA LEU A 35 -11.19 19.43 22.15
C LEU A 35 -12.16 19.32 20.98
N THR A 36 -11.91 20.06 19.91
CA THR A 36 -12.64 19.89 18.65
C THR A 36 -11.91 18.89 17.78
N VAL A 37 -12.53 17.74 17.54
CA VAL A 37 -12.07 16.75 16.53
C VAL A 37 -12.65 17.15 15.18
N ARG A 38 -11.80 17.21 14.16
CA ARG A 38 -12.17 17.56 12.78
C ARG A 38 -12.47 16.29 11.98
N ASP A 39 -13.25 16.43 10.91
CA ASP A 39 -13.72 15.37 10.01
C ASP A 39 -12.69 14.94 8.96
N PHE A 40 -11.42 14.85 9.37
CA PHE A 40 -10.36 14.28 8.56
C PHE A 40 -9.27 13.67 9.44
N ASP A 41 -8.63 12.61 8.94
CA ASP A 41 -7.52 11.95 9.62
C ASP A 41 -6.17 12.45 9.10
N LEU A 42 -5.19 12.52 10.00
CA LEU A 42 -3.79 12.64 9.61
C LEU A 42 -3.18 11.25 9.39
N PRO A 43 -2.30 11.07 8.39
CA PRO A 43 -1.67 9.77 8.15
C PRO A 43 -0.73 9.41 9.31
N SER A 44 -0.73 8.16 9.77
CA SER A 44 0.21 7.71 10.83
C SER A 44 1.68 7.73 10.40
N VAL A 45 1.93 7.51 9.11
CA VAL A 45 3.23 7.70 8.48
C VAL A 45 3.19 9.07 7.80
N PRO A 46 3.98 10.05 8.24
CA PRO A 46 3.97 11.38 7.64
C PRO A 46 4.41 11.32 6.17
N THR A 47 3.84 12.20 5.35
CA THR A 47 4.30 12.43 3.97
C THR A 47 5.65 13.14 3.99
N LEU A 48 5.92 13.98 4.99
CA LEU A 48 7.25 14.48 5.29
C LEU A 48 8.14 13.33 5.79
N LYS A 49 9.20 13.03 5.03
CA LYS A 49 10.22 12.07 5.44
C LYS A 49 11.24 12.76 6.34
N THR A 50 11.75 12.07 7.33
CA THR A 50 12.69 12.64 8.29
C THR A 50 13.87 11.70 8.50
N ALA A 51 15.04 12.23 8.84
CA ALA A 51 16.23 11.47 9.17
C ALA A 51 16.91 12.11 10.38
N TYR A 52 16.45 11.76 11.59
CA TYR A 52 16.97 12.32 12.83
C TYR A 52 17.87 11.29 13.51
N SER A 53 19.11 11.66 13.74
CA SER A 53 20.06 10.76 14.38
C SER A 53 19.74 10.61 15.87
N VAL A 54 19.98 9.40 16.39
CA VAL A 54 20.03 9.11 17.83
C VAL A 54 21.43 8.60 18.12
N GLY A 55 22.18 9.35 18.93
CA GLY A 55 23.49 8.98 19.44
C GLY A 55 23.36 7.90 20.51
N MET A 56 23.66 6.66 20.15
CA MET A 56 23.48 5.55 21.10
C MET A 56 24.53 5.53 22.22
N GLY A 57 25.72 6.06 21.96
CA GLY A 57 26.73 6.28 23.02
C GLY A 57 26.32 7.41 23.97
N GLU A 58 25.69 8.46 23.42
CA GLU A 58 25.13 9.59 24.15
C GLU A 58 23.94 9.14 25.01
N ALA A 59 23.03 8.33 24.44
CA ALA A 59 21.94 7.68 25.17
C ALA A 59 22.47 6.81 26.32
N ALA A 60 23.47 5.97 26.05
CA ALA A 60 24.12 5.12 27.04
C ALA A 60 24.72 5.95 28.19
N SER A 61 25.49 7.00 27.85
CA SER A 61 26.10 7.90 28.82
C SER A 61 25.05 8.58 29.69
N GLY A 62 23.96 9.03 29.09
CA GLY A 62 22.88 9.68 29.81
C GLY A 62 22.07 8.76 30.72
N HIS A 63 21.75 7.54 30.25
CA HIS A 63 20.96 6.57 31.01
C HIS A 63 21.77 5.82 32.07
N TYR A 64 23.04 5.50 31.80
CA TYR A 64 23.86 4.61 32.62
C TYR A 64 25.16 5.24 33.14
N GLY A 65 25.49 6.47 32.73
CA GLY A 65 26.72 7.15 33.13
C GLY A 65 27.98 6.68 32.38
N THR A 66 27.84 5.76 31.42
CA THR A 66 28.94 5.22 30.62
C THR A 66 28.47 4.86 29.21
N ARG A 67 29.39 4.89 28.24
CA ARG A 67 29.16 4.38 26.87
C ARG A 67 29.27 2.86 26.81
N ASP A 68 30.00 2.25 27.76
CA ASP A 68 30.23 0.80 27.82
C ASP A 68 29.03 0.12 28.48
N ILE A 69 28.06 -0.24 27.64
CA ILE A 69 26.83 -0.91 28.04
C ILE A 69 26.72 -2.28 27.37
N SER A 70 25.98 -3.20 27.99
CA SER A 70 25.69 -4.50 27.40
C SER A 70 24.84 -4.38 26.13
N ASP A 71 24.93 -5.38 25.25
CA ASP A 71 24.05 -5.48 24.06
C ASP A 71 22.57 -5.38 24.43
N THR A 72 22.16 -6.01 25.53
CA THR A 72 20.79 -5.92 26.08
C THR A 72 20.35 -4.48 26.31
N GLN A 73 21.19 -3.70 27.01
CA GLN A 73 20.90 -2.30 27.32
C GLN A 73 20.85 -1.45 26.05
N TYR A 74 21.74 -1.72 25.09
CA TYR A 74 21.75 -1.01 23.81
C TYR A 74 20.44 -1.25 23.05
N TRP A 75 20.02 -2.52 22.93
CA TRP A 75 18.79 -2.90 22.24
C TRP A 75 17.55 -2.29 22.87
N GLU A 76 17.49 -2.22 24.20
CA GLU A 76 16.38 -1.55 24.87
C GLU A 76 16.40 -0.04 24.59
N LEU A 77 17.56 0.62 24.64
CA LEU A 77 17.66 2.06 24.34
C LEU A 77 17.27 2.39 22.90
N ILE A 78 17.78 1.66 21.89
CA ILE A 78 17.50 2.01 20.48
C ILE A 78 16.01 1.89 20.19
N CYS A 79 15.36 0.88 20.77
CA CYS A 79 13.92 0.70 20.66
C CYS A 79 13.13 1.77 21.38
N LEU A 80 13.55 2.10 22.61
CA LEU A 80 12.92 3.10 23.44
C LEU A 80 12.91 4.46 22.73
N TYR A 81 14.05 4.87 22.18
CA TYR A 81 14.17 6.10 21.41
C TYR A 81 13.45 6.03 20.06
N THR A 82 13.52 4.91 19.34
CA THR A 82 12.81 4.78 18.05
C THR A 82 11.30 4.85 18.23
N LYS A 83 10.73 4.20 19.26
CA LYS A 83 9.31 4.33 19.62
C LYS A 83 8.94 5.77 19.93
N GLU A 84 9.73 6.45 20.75
CA GLU A 84 9.46 7.83 21.12
C GLU A 84 9.55 8.77 19.92
N MET A 85 10.49 8.55 18.99
CA MET A 85 10.57 9.30 17.74
C MET A 85 9.35 9.07 16.84
N LEU A 86 8.89 7.81 16.68
CA LEU A 86 7.69 7.51 15.90
C LEU A 86 6.43 8.14 16.51
N LEU A 87 6.32 8.18 17.84
CA LEU A 87 5.26 8.92 18.55
C LEU A 87 5.29 10.43 18.26
N HIS A 88 6.42 10.95 17.77
CA HIS A 88 6.60 12.31 17.29
C HIS A 88 6.67 12.44 15.77
N ARG A 89 6.29 11.39 15.03
CA ARG A 89 6.33 11.36 13.56
C ARG A 89 7.74 11.57 12.99
N LEU A 90 8.76 11.28 13.78
CA LEU A 90 10.17 11.33 13.40
C LEU A 90 10.73 9.93 13.16
N SER A 91 11.77 9.88 12.34
CA SER A 91 12.47 8.65 11.98
C SER A 91 13.87 8.65 12.58
N ASN A 92 14.17 7.63 13.38
CA ASN A 92 15.53 7.38 13.86
C ASN A 92 16.42 6.93 12.69
N SER A 93 17.31 7.81 12.22
CA SER A 93 18.19 7.49 11.09
C SER A 93 19.29 6.50 11.47
N ASN A 94 19.59 6.33 12.77
CA ASN A 94 20.54 5.35 13.30
C ASN A 94 19.87 4.06 13.77
N VAL A 95 18.62 3.78 13.33
CA VAL A 95 17.91 2.57 13.74
C VAL A 95 18.67 1.28 13.36
N ILE A 96 19.47 1.29 12.29
CA ILE A 96 20.22 0.10 11.87
C ILE A 96 21.42 -0.19 12.77
N TRP A 97 21.26 -1.20 13.63
CA TRP A 97 22.26 -1.71 14.56
C TRP A 97 22.05 -3.21 14.88
N PRO A 98 23.09 -3.98 15.29
CA PRO A 98 24.52 -3.67 15.15
C PRO A 98 24.90 -3.37 13.71
N ALA A 99 25.99 -2.61 13.54
CA ALA A 99 26.57 -2.50 12.21
C ALA A 99 26.91 -3.91 11.73
N PRO A 100 26.52 -4.30 10.51
CA PRO A 100 26.67 -5.67 10.08
C PRO A 100 28.14 -6.08 10.02
N ALA A 101 28.45 -7.26 10.58
CA ALA A 101 29.80 -7.80 10.59
C ALA A 101 29.98 -8.78 9.42
N TRP A 102 30.97 -8.52 8.56
CA TRP A 102 31.33 -9.43 7.48
C TRP A 102 31.87 -10.75 8.05
N ASN A 103 31.36 -11.88 7.57
CA ASN A 103 31.89 -13.19 7.89
C ASN A 103 32.60 -13.74 6.65
N SER A 104 33.93 -13.71 6.67
CA SER A 104 34.77 -14.17 5.56
C SER A 104 34.61 -15.67 5.26
N SER A 105 34.34 -16.49 6.28
CA SER A 105 34.09 -17.92 6.10
C SER A 105 32.73 -18.20 5.44
N LEU A 106 31.74 -17.34 5.66
CA LEU A 106 30.41 -17.46 5.05
C LEU A 106 30.29 -16.71 3.71
N GLY A 107 31.24 -15.82 3.39
CA GLY A 107 31.18 -14.95 2.21
C GLY A 107 29.98 -13.99 2.21
N LYS A 108 29.44 -13.66 3.40
CA LYS A 108 28.27 -12.79 3.59
C LYS A 108 28.29 -12.13 4.96
N ILE A 109 27.42 -11.15 5.17
CA ILE A 109 27.22 -10.54 6.48
C ILE A 109 26.55 -11.54 7.42
N ASN A 110 27.00 -11.58 8.68
CA ASN A 110 26.29 -12.30 9.72
C ASN A 110 25.13 -11.46 10.27
N TRP A 111 23.92 -11.75 9.79
CA TRP A 111 22.67 -11.12 10.24
C TRP A 111 22.09 -11.72 11.52
N SER A 112 22.78 -12.68 12.15
CA SER A 112 22.30 -13.30 13.39
C SER A 112 22.25 -12.24 14.49
N LEU A 113 21.04 -11.97 14.98
CA LEU A 113 20.88 -11.15 16.18
C LEU A 113 21.38 -11.97 17.39
N PRO A 114 22.10 -11.35 18.34
CA PRO A 114 22.48 -12.06 19.55
C PRO A 114 21.23 -12.60 20.25
N ALA A 115 21.36 -13.78 20.88
CA ALA A 115 20.29 -14.49 21.58
C ALA A 115 19.94 -13.80 22.91
N VAL A 116 19.61 -12.51 22.85
CA VAL A 116 19.20 -11.71 23.98
C VAL A 116 17.67 -11.73 24.00
N SER A 117 17.04 -12.21 25.06
CA SER A 117 15.58 -12.09 25.20
C SER A 117 15.26 -10.70 25.73
N THR A 118 15.02 -9.72 24.85
CA THR A 118 14.55 -8.38 25.25
C THR A 118 13.12 -8.15 24.80
N SER A 119 12.49 -7.08 25.29
CA SER A 119 11.14 -6.71 24.85
C SER A 119 11.09 -6.25 23.38
N CYS A 120 12.24 -6.16 22.71
CA CYS A 120 12.36 -5.46 21.46
C CYS A 120 13.23 -6.10 20.36
N ASN A 121 14.25 -6.90 20.68
CA ASN A 121 15.16 -7.45 19.65
C ASN A 121 14.41 -8.28 18.57
N GLN A 122 13.33 -8.96 18.95
CA GLN A 122 12.46 -9.70 18.02
C GLN A 122 11.53 -8.79 17.19
N ARG A 123 11.34 -7.53 17.60
CA ARG A 123 10.43 -6.54 16.99
C ARG A 123 11.14 -5.47 16.17
N TYR A 124 12.47 -5.48 16.18
CA TYR A 124 13.30 -4.52 15.46
C TYR A 124 12.90 -4.31 13.97
N PRO A 125 12.61 -5.37 13.18
CA PRO A 125 12.06 -5.25 11.82
C PRO A 125 10.76 -4.46 11.68
N GLU A 126 9.94 -4.42 12.73
CA GLU A 126 8.63 -3.78 12.71
C GLU A 126 8.74 -2.26 12.61
N PHE A 127 9.82 -1.64 13.10
CA PHE A 127 10.03 -0.18 13.00
C PHE A 127 10.22 0.31 11.58
N LEU A 128 10.75 -0.53 10.69
CA LEU A 128 10.95 -0.21 9.28
C LEU A 128 9.77 -0.70 8.43
N THR A 129 9.12 -1.81 8.77
CA THR A 129 7.97 -2.31 7.98
C THR A 129 6.64 -1.63 8.32
N GLY A 130 6.43 -1.25 9.58
CA GLY A 130 5.15 -0.75 10.09
C GLY A 130 4.07 -1.83 10.20
N GLY A 131 4.40 -3.13 10.08
CA GLY A 131 3.41 -4.21 9.97
C GLY A 131 2.66 -4.55 11.26
N ASN A 132 3.08 -4.03 12.43
CA ASN A 132 2.48 -4.38 13.72
C ASN A 132 1.60 -3.22 14.24
N PRO A 133 0.28 -3.41 14.38
CA PRO A 133 -0.62 -2.37 14.89
C PRO A 133 -0.36 -2.01 16.36
N ASN A 134 0.35 -2.87 17.11
CA ASN A 134 0.75 -2.66 18.50
C ASN A 134 2.22 -2.24 18.62
N LEU A 135 2.81 -1.67 17.56
CA LEU A 135 4.20 -1.17 17.58
C LEU A 135 4.39 -0.07 18.63
N LEU A 136 3.44 0.85 18.70
CA LEU A 136 3.43 1.94 19.67
C LEU A 136 2.40 1.68 20.78
N PRO A 137 2.58 2.28 21.97
CA PRO A 137 1.70 2.08 23.12
C PRO A 137 0.23 2.33 22.77
N ASN A 138 -0.65 1.42 23.22
CA ASN A 138 -2.11 1.50 23.05
C ASN A 138 -2.58 1.63 21.58
N GLY A 139 -1.81 1.08 20.62
CA GLY A 139 -2.17 1.10 19.20
C GLY A 139 -2.09 2.49 18.54
N LYS A 140 -1.37 3.43 19.14
CA LYS A 140 -1.18 4.78 18.58
C LYS A 140 -0.48 4.72 17.22
N LEU A 141 -0.90 5.58 16.30
CA LEU A 141 -0.32 5.73 14.96
C LEU A 141 -0.18 4.37 14.24
N PRO A 142 -1.29 3.70 13.89
CA PRO A 142 -1.25 2.41 13.23
C PRO A 142 -0.42 2.48 11.95
N ASN A 143 0.46 1.49 11.75
CA ASN A 143 1.42 1.42 10.65
C ASN A 143 2.56 2.45 10.65
N ALA A 144 2.74 3.21 11.74
CA ALA A 144 3.89 4.10 11.88
C ALA A 144 5.21 3.35 11.63
N LYS A 145 6.08 3.96 10.84
CA LYS A 145 7.37 3.38 10.46
C LYS A 145 8.39 4.46 10.15
N VAL A 146 9.65 4.09 10.28
CA VAL A 146 10.81 4.89 9.89
C VAL A 146 10.73 5.17 8.39
N SER A 147 10.88 6.43 8.03
CA SER A 147 10.81 6.93 6.66
C SER A 147 12.18 7.01 5.98
N ARG A 148 13.24 7.27 6.76
CA ARG A 148 14.64 7.21 6.34
C ARG A 148 15.55 6.61 7.41
N ALA A 149 16.48 5.76 7.00
CA ALA A 149 17.55 5.22 7.83
C ALA A 149 18.89 5.14 7.09
N ARG A 150 19.98 5.36 7.81
CA ARG A 150 21.34 5.35 7.27
C ARG A 150 21.88 3.92 7.24
N LEU A 151 22.39 3.51 6.09
CA LEU A 151 23.30 2.37 5.98
C LEU A 151 24.64 2.75 6.61
N ARG A 152 25.06 2.00 7.64
CA ARG A 152 26.34 2.21 8.33
C ARG A 152 27.39 1.20 7.88
N ASP A 153 28.61 1.67 7.64
CA ASP A 153 29.75 0.77 7.47
C ASP A 153 30.00 -0.01 8.76
N GLY A 154 30.28 -1.31 8.61
CA GLY A 154 30.75 -2.15 9.71
C GLY A 154 32.13 -1.71 10.20
N MET A 155 32.45 -2.06 11.45
CA MET A 155 33.80 -1.86 11.98
C MET A 155 34.85 -2.56 11.09
N GLY A 156 35.89 -1.84 10.68
CA GLY A 156 37.00 -2.39 9.88
C GLY A 156 36.85 -2.30 8.34
N LEU A 157 35.72 -1.81 7.83
CA LEU A 157 35.45 -1.74 6.38
C LEU A 157 35.74 -0.36 5.75
N SER A 158 36.20 0.61 6.53
CA SER A 158 36.62 1.92 6.04
C SER A 158 38.04 1.94 5.46
N THR A 159 38.78 0.82 5.47
CA THR A 159 40.22 0.81 5.21
C THR A 159 40.77 -0.26 4.26
N THR A 160 39.96 -1.07 3.56
CA THR A 160 40.50 -2.08 2.60
C THR A 160 39.78 -2.09 1.25
N ASP A 161 40.52 -1.73 0.21
CA ASP A 161 40.03 -1.44 -1.15
C ASP A 161 39.54 -2.67 -1.97
N VAL A 162 39.37 -3.85 -1.37
CA VAL A 162 39.09 -5.09 -2.15
C VAL A 162 37.95 -5.96 -1.59
N GLU A 163 37.55 -5.83 -0.31
CA GLU A 163 36.51 -6.71 0.31
C GLU A 163 35.07 -6.14 0.22
N SER A 164 34.88 -4.97 -0.39
CA SER A 164 33.72 -4.11 -0.15
C SER A 164 32.50 -4.36 -1.07
N VAL A 165 32.65 -4.90 -2.28
CA VAL A 165 31.50 -5.00 -3.23
C VAL A 165 30.52 -6.07 -2.76
N ALA A 166 31.05 -7.24 -2.40
CA ALA A 166 30.26 -8.36 -1.91
C ALA A 166 29.53 -7.99 -0.61
N TYR A 167 30.21 -7.28 0.30
CA TYR A 167 29.61 -6.74 1.52
C TYR A 167 28.41 -5.83 1.22
N TYR A 168 28.60 -4.78 0.40
CA TYR A 168 27.51 -3.84 0.15
C TYR A 168 26.36 -4.47 -0.65
N ARG A 169 26.65 -5.38 -1.58
CA ARG A 169 25.60 -6.13 -2.30
C ARG A 169 24.82 -7.07 -1.38
N ASP A 170 25.48 -7.73 -0.44
CA ASP A 170 24.80 -8.56 0.57
C ASP A 170 23.96 -7.69 1.50
N TYR A 171 24.47 -6.52 1.91
CA TYR A 171 23.73 -5.53 2.70
C TYR A 171 22.48 -5.04 1.97
N THR A 172 22.61 -4.52 0.75
CA THR A 172 21.46 -4.00 0.01
C THR A 172 20.46 -5.09 -0.35
N ARG A 173 20.92 -6.32 -0.62
CA ARG A 173 20.04 -7.49 -0.80
C ARG A 173 19.27 -7.81 0.46
N HIS A 174 19.94 -7.94 1.61
CA HIS A 174 19.26 -8.22 2.88
C HIS A 174 18.21 -7.16 3.21
N ILE A 175 18.55 -5.89 3.05
CA ILE A 175 17.62 -4.76 3.24
C ILE A 175 16.43 -4.84 2.26
N ALA A 176 16.66 -5.28 1.02
CA ALA A 176 15.60 -5.49 0.04
C ALA A 176 14.69 -6.68 0.42
N ASP A 177 15.27 -7.80 0.84
CA ASP A 177 14.54 -9.00 1.27
C ASP A 177 13.65 -8.70 2.50
N MET A 178 14.09 -7.78 3.36
CA MET A 178 13.30 -7.29 4.51
C MET A 178 12.23 -6.25 4.14
N GLY A 179 12.21 -5.78 2.88
CA GLY A 179 11.27 -4.76 2.39
C GLY A 179 11.63 -3.32 2.78
N TRP A 180 12.87 -3.05 3.19
CA TRP A 180 13.29 -1.74 3.74
C TRP A 180 13.98 -0.83 2.73
N LYS A 181 14.24 -1.31 1.51
CA LYS A 181 15.06 -0.61 0.50
C LYS A 181 14.65 0.84 0.25
N SER A 182 13.36 1.16 0.28
CA SER A 182 12.85 2.52 0.02
C SER A 182 13.17 3.53 1.14
N GLN A 183 13.60 3.06 2.31
CA GLN A 183 13.91 3.87 3.48
C GLN A 183 15.40 4.10 3.65
N ILE A 184 16.26 3.28 3.02
CA ILE A 184 17.68 3.34 3.29
C ILE A 184 18.39 4.35 2.38
N PHE A 185 19.42 5.02 2.92
CA PHE A 185 20.39 5.79 2.17
C PHE A 185 21.80 5.58 2.73
N TYR A 186 22.83 5.82 1.92
CA TYR A 186 24.22 5.83 2.34
C TYR A 186 24.72 7.27 2.49
N TYR A 187 25.26 7.64 3.65
CA TYR A 187 25.79 8.98 3.89
C TYR A 187 27.28 9.02 3.53
N LEU A 188 27.61 9.58 2.37
CA LEU A 188 28.95 9.60 1.80
C LEU A 188 29.94 10.41 2.62
N TRP A 189 29.58 11.65 2.96
CA TRP A 189 30.49 12.58 3.60
C TRP A 189 29.75 13.71 4.27
N ASP A 190 30.19 14.08 5.47
CA ASP A 190 29.69 15.24 6.19
C ASP A 190 30.47 16.52 5.85
N GLU A 191 29.84 17.47 5.16
CA GLU A 191 30.36 18.81 4.86
C GLU A 191 31.84 18.83 4.39
N ALA A 192 32.11 18.23 3.22
CA ALA A 192 33.46 18.25 2.65
C ALA A 192 34.00 19.70 2.59
N PRO A 193 35.22 20.00 3.11
CA PRO A 193 35.69 21.37 3.28
C PRO A 193 35.71 22.17 1.98
N TYR A 194 35.13 23.37 2.02
CA TYR A 194 35.16 24.34 0.93
C TYR A 194 35.47 25.76 1.45
N PRO A 195 36.63 25.96 2.12
CA PRO A 195 37.00 27.24 2.72
C PRO A 195 37.43 28.27 1.68
N LEU A 196 37.38 29.54 2.07
CA LEU A 196 38.03 30.65 1.37
C LEU A 196 39.45 30.83 1.94
N VAL A 197 40.49 30.52 1.15
CA VAL A 197 41.90 30.64 1.56
C VAL A 197 42.60 31.57 0.57
N GLY A 198 43.13 32.69 1.07
CA GLY A 198 43.80 33.69 0.22
C GLY A 198 42.88 34.30 -0.85
N GLY A 199 41.57 34.43 -0.55
CA GLY A 199 40.57 34.96 -1.49
C GLY A 199 40.06 33.96 -2.53
N VAL A 200 40.54 32.71 -2.50
CA VAL A 200 40.12 31.65 -3.45
C VAL A 200 39.45 30.51 -2.70
N ARG A 201 38.37 29.97 -3.25
CA ARG A 201 37.71 28.78 -2.68
C ARG A 201 38.52 27.52 -3.00
N ARG A 202 38.78 26.69 -1.99
CA ARG A 202 39.70 25.53 -2.09
C ARG A 202 38.97 24.22 -1.84
N CYS A 203 39.26 23.22 -2.66
CA CYS A 203 38.75 21.84 -2.53
C CYS A 203 39.80 20.88 -1.97
N ASP A 204 41.04 21.34 -1.88
CA ASP A 204 42.24 20.62 -1.46
C ASP A 204 42.74 21.09 -0.09
N GLN A 205 42.02 22.01 0.57
CA GLN A 205 42.39 22.54 1.89
C GLN A 205 41.22 22.52 2.89
N THR A 206 41.55 22.35 4.17
CA THR A 206 40.67 22.49 5.33
C THR A 206 40.49 23.96 5.72
N TYR A 207 39.55 24.24 6.64
CA TYR A 207 39.33 25.60 7.17
C TYR A 207 40.56 26.21 7.87
N SER A 208 41.55 25.41 8.29
CA SER A 208 42.83 25.88 8.83
C SER A 208 43.91 26.08 7.76
N GLY A 209 43.61 25.83 6.49
CA GLY A 209 44.57 25.88 5.37
C GLY A 209 45.40 24.62 5.15
N ALA A 210 45.30 23.61 6.03
CA ALA A 210 45.98 22.33 5.86
C ALA A 210 45.39 21.52 4.69
N ALA A 211 46.19 20.68 4.03
CA ALA A 211 45.74 19.85 2.91
C ALA A 211 44.61 18.88 3.32
N THR A 212 43.67 18.61 2.41
CA THR A 212 42.59 17.62 2.61
C THR A 212 42.32 16.80 1.36
N THR A 213 41.87 15.56 1.56
CA THR A 213 41.42 14.66 0.50
C THR A 213 39.90 14.46 0.50
N ALA A 214 39.14 15.22 1.28
CA ALA A 214 37.70 15.00 1.46
C ALA A 214 36.91 14.92 0.14
N TRP A 215 37.09 15.88 -0.77
CA TRP A 215 36.40 15.89 -2.05
C TRP A 215 36.81 14.73 -2.97
N SER A 216 38.10 14.40 -3.00
CA SER A 216 38.58 13.27 -3.81
C SER A 216 38.16 11.93 -3.20
N GLY A 217 38.09 11.81 -1.88
CA GLY A 217 37.57 10.64 -1.15
C GLY A 217 36.08 10.43 -1.37
N LEU A 218 35.29 11.50 -1.25
CA LEU A 218 33.86 11.52 -1.54
C LEU A 218 33.60 11.04 -2.98
N TYR A 219 34.28 11.64 -3.98
CA TYR A 219 34.17 11.21 -5.37
C TYR A 219 34.54 9.74 -5.56
N LYS A 220 35.69 9.30 -5.01
CA LYS A 220 36.13 7.90 -5.10
C LYS A 220 35.08 6.94 -4.56
N LYS A 221 34.48 7.24 -3.41
CA LYS A 221 33.44 6.40 -2.80
C LYS A 221 32.15 6.42 -3.61
N ALA A 222 31.69 7.59 -4.06
CA ALA A 222 30.49 7.71 -4.86
C ALA A 222 30.61 6.96 -6.20
N ARG A 223 31.72 7.18 -6.92
CA ARG A 223 32.04 6.46 -8.15
C ARG A 223 32.09 4.96 -7.93
N TYR A 224 32.75 4.52 -6.86
CA TYR A 224 32.81 3.09 -6.52
C TYR A 224 31.40 2.46 -6.38
N PHE A 225 30.45 3.13 -5.73
CA PHE A 225 29.07 2.63 -5.61
C PHE A 225 28.37 2.56 -6.97
N LYS A 226 28.53 3.60 -7.80
CA LYS A 226 27.90 3.66 -9.13
C LYS A 226 28.50 2.63 -10.11
N ASP A 227 29.82 2.56 -10.22
CA ASP A 227 30.55 1.64 -11.11
C ASP A 227 30.28 0.16 -10.78
N ASN A 228 30.02 -0.16 -9.50
CA ASN A 228 29.72 -1.52 -9.06
C ASN A 228 28.23 -1.83 -8.95
N ALA A 229 27.35 -0.93 -9.40
CA ALA A 229 25.89 -1.05 -9.31
C ALA A 229 25.41 -1.40 -7.88
N ILE A 230 25.98 -0.74 -6.87
CA ILE A 230 25.53 -0.89 -5.48
C ILE A 230 24.26 -0.05 -5.32
N ASP A 231 23.14 -0.76 -5.20
CA ASP A 231 21.79 -0.19 -5.24
C ASP A 231 21.36 0.42 -3.90
N VAL A 232 21.87 1.61 -3.61
CA VAL A 232 21.46 2.45 -2.47
C VAL A 232 21.60 3.94 -2.82
N PRO A 233 20.63 4.80 -2.44
CA PRO A 233 20.75 6.24 -2.64
C PRO A 233 21.95 6.83 -1.88
N LEU A 234 22.77 7.63 -2.57
CA LEU A 234 23.94 8.28 -2.00
C LEU A 234 23.64 9.71 -1.57
N MET A 235 23.85 9.99 -0.29
CA MET A 235 23.60 11.29 0.33
C MET A 235 24.90 12.02 0.68
N VAL A 236 24.92 13.33 0.46
CA VAL A 236 25.98 14.24 0.91
C VAL A 236 25.38 15.44 1.65
N THR A 237 26.06 15.96 2.67
CA THR A 237 25.83 17.33 3.16
C THR A 237 26.80 18.30 2.50
N SER A 238 26.31 19.15 1.60
CA SER A 238 27.13 20.12 0.85
C SER A 238 26.26 21.13 0.09
N SER A 239 26.84 22.25 -0.36
CA SER A 239 26.17 23.18 -1.27
C SER A 239 26.39 22.80 -2.74
N ARG A 240 25.46 23.19 -3.61
CA ARG A 240 25.60 23.05 -5.07
C ARG A 240 26.89 23.71 -5.58
N GLN A 241 27.16 24.94 -5.14
CA GLN A 241 28.36 25.69 -5.56
C GLN A 241 29.65 24.96 -5.20
N ALA A 242 29.77 24.47 -3.95
CA ALA A 242 30.97 23.76 -3.52
C ALA A 242 31.20 22.51 -4.37
N THR A 243 30.12 21.79 -4.69
CA THR A 243 30.21 20.59 -5.51
C THR A 243 30.51 20.91 -6.98
N ASP A 244 29.88 21.93 -7.58
CA ASP A 244 30.19 22.38 -8.94
C ASP A 244 31.70 22.68 -9.07
N ASP A 245 32.24 23.50 -8.17
CA ASP A 245 33.65 23.87 -8.21
C ASP A 245 34.57 22.68 -7.96
N CYS A 246 34.25 21.82 -6.99
CA CYS A 246 35.12 20.71 -6.66
C CYS A 246 35.04 19.56 -7.67
N PHE A 247 33.87 19.26 -8.21
CA PHE A 247 33.72 18.19 -9.19
C PHE A 247 34.06 18.65 -10.60
N ILE A 248 33.45 19.72 -11.10
CA ILE A 248 33.62 20.16 -12.49
C ILE A 248 34.96 20.87 -12.66
N ASN A 249 35.25 21.84 -11.78
CA ASN A 249 36.41 22.72 -11.99
C ASN A 249 37.71 22.11 -11.46
N TYR A 250 37.69 21.44 -10.31
CA TYR A 250 38.88 20.83 -9.70
C TYR A 250 39.10 19.38 -10.15
N LEU A 251 38.13 18.48 -9.94
CA LEU A 251 38.26 17.05 -10.29
C LEU A 251 37.99 16.75 -11.78
N LYS A 252 37.54 17.73 -12.57
CA LYS A 252 37.23 17.60 -14.01
C LYS A 252 36.19 16.52 -14.31
N VAL A 253 35.12 16.46 -13.52
CA VAL A 253 33.98 15.53 -13.68
C VAL A 253 32.88 16.22 -14.52
N PRO A 254 32.66 15.82 -15.79
CA PRO A 254 31.77 16.54 -16.71
C PRO A 254 30.27 16.38 -16.40
N ASP A 255 29.86 15.24 -15.81
CA ASP A 255 28.52 15.04 -15.29
C ASP A 255 28.61 14.58 -13.83
N TYR A 256 28.80 15.54 -12.93
CA TYR A 256 28.92 15.26 -11.49
C TYR A 256 27.61 14.79 -10.86
N THR A 257 26.47 15.08 -11.50
CA THR A 257 25.16 14.86 -10.91
C THR A 257 24.82 13.38 -10.80
N GLN A 258 25.41 12.51 -11.63
CA GLN A 258 25.21 11.05 -11.58
C GLN A 258 25.73 10.39 -10.28
N TYR A 259 26.61 11.06 -9.54
CA TYR A 259 27.26 10.51 -8.34
C TYR A 259 26.52 10.78 -7.03
N ILE A 260 25.54 11.69 -7.04
CA ILE A 260 24.82 12.12 -5.84
C ILE A 260 23.32 11.99 -6.11
N ASP A 261 22.65 11.19 -5.28
CA ASP A 261 21.19 10.98 -5.36
C ASP A 261 20.44 11.89 -4.40
N ILE A 262 21.03 12.17 -3.23
CA ILE A 262 20.41 12.95 -2.16
C ILE A 262 21.33 14.12 -1.79
N TRP A 263 20.88 15.32 -2.11
CA TRP A 263 21.55 16.55 -1.72
C TRP A 263 21.00 17.01 -0.38
N THR A 264 21.85 17.20 0.61
CA THR A 264 21.44 17.74 1.91
C THR A 264 22.16 19.05 2.16
N VAL A 265 21.40 20.12 2.34
CA VAL A 265 21.95 21.48 2.39
C VAL A 265 21.58 22.14 3.71
N PRO A 266 22.50 22.88 4.35
CA PRO A 266 22.09 23.77 5.43
C PRO A 266 20.96 24.68 4.92
N ASN A 267 19.86 24.73 5.67
CA ASN A 267 18.68 25.53 5.34
C ASN A 267 19.00 27.02 5.07
N ILE A 268 20.11 27.53 5.62
CA ILE A 268 20.65 28.87 5.40
C ILE A 268 21.20 29.12 3.98
N TRP A 269 21.51 28.06 3.24
CA TRP A 269 21.86 28.14 1.81
C TRP A 269 20.63 28.05 0.90
N MET A 270 19.49 27.65 1.46
CA MET A 270 18.21 27.55 0.76
C MET A 270 17.40 28.83 0.90
N ASN A 271 17.48 29.43 2.08
CA ASN A 271 16.91 30.72 2.40
C ASN A 271 18.07 31.57 2.91
N GLY A 272 18.60 32.47 2.06
CA GLY A 272 19.87 33.17 2.30
C GLY A 272 19.99 33.78 3.69
N LYS A 273 21.22 34.03 4.19
CA LYS A 273 21.42 34.59 5.54
C LYS A 273 20.66 35.91 5.73
N PRO A 274 19.89 36.07 6.83
CA PRO A 274 19.46 37.40 7.25
C PRO A 274 20.71 38.26 7.46
N THR A 275 20.69 39.48 6.93
CA THR A 275 21.76 40.46 7.19
C THR A 275 21.32 41.39 8.31
N THR A 276 22.26 42.12 8.92
CA THR A 276 21.96 43.11 9.97
C THR A 276 20.95 44.19 9.55
N ASN A 277 20.61 44.28 8.26
CA ASN A 277 19.73 45.28 7.70
C ASN A 277 18.40 44.73 7.11
N PHE A 278 18.09 43.43 7.15
CA PHE A 278 16.91 42.91 6.42
C PHE A 278 16.19 41.71 7.08
N PRO A 279 14.85 41.76 7.26
CA PRO A 279 14.03 40.64 7.74
C PRO A 279 13.51 39.68 6.63
N PHE A 280 14.05 39.76 5.41
CA PHE A 280 13.57 39.00 4.25
C PHE A 280 14.73 38.39 3.46
N ASN A 281 14.70 37.07 3.29
CA ASN A 281 15.77 36.29 2.68
C ASN A 281 15.49 36.00 1.19
N ALA A 282 16.55 35.77 0.39
CA ALA A 282 16.42 35.26 -0.97
C ALA A 282 16.10 33.75 -0.95
N ASN A 283 15.03 33.34 -1.62
CA ASN A 283 14.71 31.92 -1.82
C ASN A 283 15.62 31.33 -2.90
N LEU A 284 16.66 30.62 -2.48
CA LEU A 284 17.67 30.00 -3.33
C LEU A 284 17.32 28.54 -3.70
N ARG A 285 16.14 28.03 -3.31
CA ARG A 285 15.68 26.68 -3.67
C ARG A 285 15.81 26.40 -5.17
N GLY A 286 15.47 27.39 -6.01
CA GLY A 286 15.47 27.24 -7.46
C GLY A 286 16.85 26.90 -8.04
N SER A 287 17.93 27.22 -7.33
CA SER A 287 19.30 26.84 -7.75
C SER A 287 19.52 25.32 -7.81
N TYR A 288 18.67 24.53 -7.16
CA TYR A 288 18.72 23.07 -7.15
C TYR A 288 17.79 22.43 -8.19
N ASP A 289 16.87 23.16 -8.83
CA ASP A 289 15.85 22.57 -9.73
C ASP A 289 16.44 21.75 -10.87
N ALA A 290 17.56 22.21 -11.44
CA ALA A 290 18.23 21.51 -12.54
C ALA A 290 18.86 20.16 -12.13
N ILE A 291 19.12 19.94 -10.83
CA ILE A 291 19.77 18.72 -10.33
C ILE A 291 18.82 17.79 -9.57
N ILE A 292 17.65 18.27 -9.15
CA ILE A 292 16.64 17.47 -8.43
C ILE A 292 15.61 16.95 -9.44
N THR A 293 16.03 15.96 -10.22
CA THR A 293 15.23 15.25 -11.22
C THR A 293 14.64 13.95 -10.66
N PRO A 294 13.73 13.25 -11.38
CA PRO A 294 13.12 12.02 -10.87
C PRO A 294 14.16 11.01 -10.41
N GLY A 295 13.98 10.50 -9.18
CA GLY A 295 14.93 9.59 -8.53
C GLY A 295 15.96 10.29 -7.61
N LYS A 296 16.06 11.63 -7.67
CA LYS A 296 16.90 12.42 -6.76
C LYS A 296 16.08 13.14 -5.70
N ALA A 297 16.70 13.50 -4.60
CA ALA A 297 16.05 14.20 -3.49
C ALA A 297 16.90 15.38 -3.00
N LEU A 298 16.20 16.41 -2.55
CA LEU A 298 16.78 17.53 -1.81
C LEU A 298 16.28 17.46 -0.37
N LEU A 299 17.22 17.49 0.55
CA LEU A 299 17.03 17.58 1.98
C LEU A 299 17.61 18.88 2.44
N TRP A 300 17.14 19.33 3.59
CA TRP A 300 17.84 20.34 4.34
C TRP A 300 18.00 19.95 5.79
N TYR A 301 18.85 20.68 6.48
CA TYR A 301 19.05 20.55 7.90
C TYR A 301 19.30 21.92 8.52
N GLN A 302 19.00 22.02 9.80
CA GLN A 302 19.44 23.13 10.63
C GLN A 302 20.87 22.87 11.11
N ALA A 303 21.69 23.91 11.04
CA ALA A 303 23.09 23.87 11.42
C ALA A 303 23.45 25.09 12.29
N CYS A 304 24.69 25.15 12.76
CA CYS A 304 25.15 26.27 13.58
C CYS A 304 25.06 27.64 12.89
N GLY A 305 25.00 27.67 11.55
CA GLY A 305 24.78 28.90 10.80
C GLY A 305 23.50 29.67 11.18
N ASN A 306 22.47 28.98 11.68
CA ASN A 306 21.17 29.58 12.05
C ASN A 306 21.16 30.31 13.40
N GLN A 307 22.10 29.97 14.29
CA GLN A 307 22.25 30.58 15.61
C GLN A 307 23.67 31.10 15.84
N GLY A 308 24.44 31.25 14.77
CA GLY A 308 25.87 31.57 14.80
C GLY A 308 26.68 30.40 15.37
N CYS A 309 27.76 29.99 14.70
CA CYS A 309 28.60 28.91 15.22
C CYS A 309 29.38 29.30 16.50
N ASN A 310 29.20 30.53 16.97
CA ASN A 310 29.66 31.07 18.25
C ASN A 310 28.50 31.32 19.25
N GLY A 311 27.25 30.94 18.92
CA GLY A 311 26.06 31.11 19.76
C GLY A 311 25.32 32.44 19.67
N SER A 312 25.42 33.18 18.56
CA SER A 312 24.69 34.43 18.32
C SER A 312 23.46 34.25 17.39
N GLU A 313 22.25 34.51 17.88
CA GLU A 313 21.01 34.44 17.09
C GLU A 313 21.10 35.22 15.76
N THR A 314 20.80 34.57 14.63
CA THR A 314 20.92 35.17 13.30
C THR A 314 19.59 35.52 12.64
N GLY A 315 18.48 35.43 13.38
CA GLY A 315 17.15 35.77 12.87
C GLY A 315 16.52 34.67 11.99
N TYR A 316 16.80 33.40 12.29
CA TYR A 316 16.20 32.24 11.61
C TYR A 316 15.59 31.28 12.65
N PRO A 317 14.43 30.64 12.38
CA PRO A 317 13.84 29.65 13.27
C PRO A 317 14.83 28.52 13.59
N SER A 318 15.17 28.36 14.86
CA SER A 318 16.16 27.41 15.35
C SER A 318 15.63 26.69 16.59
N PRO A 319 15.91 25.40 16.79
CA PRO A 319 15.43 24.63 17.93
C PRO A 319 16.30 24.80 19.17
N MET A 320 16.95 25.95 19.36
CA MET A 320 17.69 26.22 20.60
C MET A 320 16.70 26.33 21.78
N VAL A 321 17.14 25.91 22.97
CA VAL A 321 16.27 25.82 24.17
C VAL A 321 15.89 27.19 24.74
N ASP A 322 16.69 28.20 24.47
CA ASP A 322 16.52 29.60 24.87
C ASP A 322 15.77 30.46 23.84
N LEU A 323 15.33 29.84 22.73
CA LEU A 323 14.49 30.49 21.72
C LEU A 323 13.01 30.12 21.86
N PRO A 324 12.07 30.92 21.31
CA PRO A 324 10.65 30.60 21.34
C PRO A 324 10.35 29.24 20.73
N ALA A 325 9.64 28.37 21.47
CA ALA A 325 9.36 27.00 21.04
C ALA A 325 8.57 26.91 19.72
N ILE A 326 7.86 27.98 19.32
CA ILE A 326 7.17 28.05 18.02
C ILE A 326 8.15 27.95 16.84
N TYR A 327 9.43 28.25 17.02
CA TYR A 327 10.44 28.15 15.96
C TYR A 327 10.62 26.70 15.48
N SER A 328 10.57 25.73 16.40
CA SER A 328 10.56 24.31 16.05
C SER A 328 9.32 23.91 15.23
N ARG A 329 8.17 24.55 15.47
CA ARG A 329 6.93 24.30 14.71
C ARG A 329 6.93 24.97 13.35
N ALA A 330 7.41 26.21 13.28
CA ALA A 330 7.48 27.00 12.04
C ALA A 330 8.45 26.40 11.01
N TYR A 331 9.38 25.55 11.44
CA TYR A 331 10.34 24.88 10.57
C TYR A 331 9.65 24.11 9.44
N GLU A 332 8.59 23.34 9.74
CA GLU A 332 7.91 22.54 8.72
C GLU A 332 7.01 23.32 7.77
N TRP A 333 6.56 24.50 8.17
CA TRP A 333 5.90 25.44 7.26
C TRP A 333 6.88 25.96 6.20
N LEU A 334 8.14 26.18 6.60
CA LEU A 334 9.21 26.53 5.67
C LEU A 334 9.58 25.34 4.77
N THR A 335 9.61 24.12 5.32
CA THR A 335 9.84 22.90 4.54
C THR A 335 8.82 22.77 3.40
N TYR A 336 7.53 22.98 3.70
CA TYR A 336 6.46 22.96 2.71
C TYR A 336 6.60 24.08 1.67
N GLN A 337 6.78 25.32 2.13
CA GLN A 337 6.86 26.47 1.24
C GLN A 337 8.02 26.38 0.24
N TYR A 338 9.19 25.96 0.72
CA TYR A 338 10.36 25.84 -0.15
C TYR A 338 10.37 24.55 -0.95
N GLN A 339 9.34 23.71 -0.86
CA GLN A 339 9.23 22.48 -1.63
C GLN A 339 10.54 21.69 -1.58
N ILE A 340 11.08 21.53 -0.37
CA ILE A 340 12.27 20.71 -0.13
C ILE A 340 11.90 19.29 -0.59
N GLY A 341 12.67 18.66 -1.46
CA GLY A 341 12.31 17.36 -2.07
C GLY A 341 12.21 17.41 -3.60
N HIS A 342 11.76 16.29 -4.20
CA HIS A 342 11.44 16.19 -5.62
C HIS A 342 10.02 16.71 -5.88
N THR A 343 9.81 17.39 -7.01
CA THR A 343 8.61 18.18 -7.38
C THR A 343 7.26 17.68 -6.88
N ALA A 344 6.39 18.66 -6.59
CA ALA A 344 5.01 18.57 -6.10
C ALA A 344 4.18 17.33 -6.54
N PRO A 345 3.58 16.56 -5.61
CA PRO A 345 3.89 16.45 -4.18
C PRO A 345 4.77 15.23 -3.93
N GLY A 346 6.03 15.26 -4.38
CA GLY A 346 7.05 14.33 -3.91
C GLY A 346 7.40 14.64 -2.44
N PRO A 347 7.61 13.62 -1.59
CA PRO A 347 7.71 13.82 -0.15
C PRO A 347 8.95 14.63 0.21
N SER A 348 8.76 15.76 0.89
CA SER A 348 9.86 16.53 1.47
C SER A 348 10.67 15.66 2.42
N THR A 349 11.97 15.94 2.54
CA THR A 349 12.82 15.21 3.48
C THR A 349 13.67 16.18 4.30
N GLU A 350 13.79 15.94 5.60
CA GLU A 350 14.64 16.71 6.51
C GLU A 350 15.68 15.82 7.22
N LEU A 351 16.84 16.39 7.55
CA LEU A 351 17.92 15.75 8.28
C LEU A 351 18.19 16.53 9.58
N TYR A 352 18.44 15.82 10.67
CA TYR A 352 19.01 16.41 11.88
C TYR A 352 20.15 15.55 12.44
N PHE A 353 21.28 16.19 12.71
CA PHE A 353 22.55 15.51 12.95
C PHE A 353 22.59 14.72 14.27
N GLU A 354 21.82 15.16 15.28
CA GLU A 354 21.67 14.44 16.56
C GLU A 354 20.49 14.96 17.40
N THR A 355 19.99 14.13 18.32
CA THR A 355 18.92 14.44 19.28
C THR A 355 19.33 14.29 20.76
N LEU A 356 20.55 13.83 21.07
CA LEU A 356 21.11 13.64 22.42
C LEU A 356 22.54 14.20 22.57
N TYR A 357 22.99 15.08 21.68
CA TYR A 357 24.40 15.49 21.60
C TYR A 357 24.95 16.14 22.89
N ALA A 358 24.09 16.73 23.73
CA ALA A 358 24.51 17.25 25.03
C ALA A 358 25.15 16.18 25.95
N TYR A 359 24.92 14.88 25.70
CA TYR A 359 25.52 13.76 26.45
C TYR A 359 26.79 13.19 25.79
N ALA A 360 27.31 13.84 24.74
CA ALA A 360 28.51 13.36 24.04
C ALA A 360 29.76 13.37 24.94
N TRP A 361 29.80 14.22 25.97
CA TRP A 361 30.98 14.41 26.81
C TRP A 361 30.66 14.17 28.29
N PRO A 362 31.44 13.34 29.00
CA PRO A 362 31.19 13.03 30.41
C PRO A 362 31.22 14.26 31.34
N SER A 363 31.90 15.33 30.93
CA SER A 363 32.00 16.58 31.68
C SER A 363 30.76 17.47 31.58
N ASN A 364 29.82 17.19 30.67
CA ASN A 364 28.60 17.95 30.53
C ASN A 364 27.45 17.29 31.31
N ASP A 365 26.71 18.09 32.09
CA ASP A 365 25.51 17.65 32.81
C ASP A 365 24.30 18.38 32.21
N PRO A 366 23.55 17.77 31.28
CA PRO A 366 22.48 18.45 30.54
C PRO A 366 21.25 18.81 31.40
N TRP A 367 21.21 18.33 32.65
CA TRP A 367 20.22 18.78 33.64
C TRP A 367 20.60 20.12 34.29
N LYS A 368 21.84 20.59 34.07
CA LYS A 368 22.37 21.86 34.60
C LYS A 368 22.84 22.82 33.52
N ASN A 369 23.45 22.30 32.46
CA ASN A 369 24.00 23.09 31.36
C ASN A 369 23.71 22.44 30.00
N LEU A 370 23.06 23.19 29.12
CA LEU A 370 22.77 22.77 27.75
C LEU A 370 23.58 23.54 26.70
N TYR A 371 24.47 24.44 27.13
CA TYR A 371 25.38 25.10 26.21
C TYR A 371 26.47 24.13 25.78
N TYR A 372 26.41 23.68 24.53
CA TYR A 372 27.44 22.85 23.96
C TYR A 372 27.56 23.07 22.45
N TYR A 373 28.77 22.85 21.91
CA TYR A 373 29.10 22.96 20.49
C TYR A 373 28.84 24.35 19.89
N THR A 374 27.59 24.67 19.54
CA THR A 374 27.25 25.91 18.82
C THR A 374 26.09 26.71 19.42
N GLY A 375 25.47 26.24 20.51
CA GLY A 375 24.37 26.94 21.15
C GLY A 375 23.71 26.14 22.28
N ASN A 376 22.72 26.74 22.93
CA ASN A 376 21.97 26.09 24.00
C ASN A 376 21.00 25.05 23.43
N GLY A 377 21.25 23.78 23.70
CA GLY A 377 20.37 22.67 23.30
C GLY A 377 20.49 22.23 21.83
N ASP A 378 21.52 22.68 21.12
CA ASP A 378 21.84 22.20 19.76
C ASP A 378 22.10 20.69 19.78
N GLY A 379 21.58 19.98 18.77
CA GLY A 379 21.64 18.52 18.68
C GLY A 379 20.94 17.78 19.83
N THR A 380 20.05 18.46 20.59
CA THR A 380 19.45 17.88 21.81
C THR A 380 17.94 18.12 21.84
N TYR A 381 17.15 17.07 21.62
CA TYR A 381 15.69 17.08 21.73
C TYR A 381 15.14 16.20 22.86
N PHE A 382 15.93 15.24 23.32
CA PHE A 382 15.56 14.31 24.38
C PHE A 382 16.44 14.47 25.61
N TYR A 383 15.88 14.12 26.77
CA TYR A 383 16.60 13.98 28.03
C TYR A 383 16.43 12.54 28.56
N PRO A 384 17.49 11.83 28.95
CA PRO A 384 17.46 10.51 29.58
C PRO A 384 16.73 10.56 30.93
N GLY A 385 15.50 10.07 30.95
CA GLY A 385 14.71 9.87 32.16
C GLY A 385 15.14 8.60 32.87
N ARG A 386 15.77 8.75 34.03
CA ARG A 386 16.17 7.64 34.88
C ARG A 386 15.26 7.51 36.09
N PRO A 387 14.97 6.29 36.57
CA PRO A 387 14.18 6.08 37.79
C PRO A 387 14.68 6.89 39.00
N ASP A 388 15.99 7.00 39.18
CA ASP A 388 16.61 7.75 40.28
C ASP A 388 16.50 9.28 40.13
N LYS A 389 16.18 9.79 38.95
CA LYS A 389 16.07 11.23 38.65
C LYS A 389 14.64 11.72 38.57
N ILE A 390 13.75 10.93 37.97
CA ILE A 390 12.37 11.33 37.69
C ILE A 390 11.32 10.44 38.37
N GLY A 391 11.74 9.42 39.11
CA GLY A 391 10.85 8.40 39.68
C GLY A 391 10.44 7.33 38.66
N GLY A 392 9.53 6.44 39.05
CA GLY A 392 9.11 5.28 38.26
C GLY A 392 10.03 4.06 38.43
N THR A 393 9.83 3.04 37.60
CA THR A 393 10.56 1.75 37.68
C THR A 393 11.47 1.47 36.49
N HIS A 394 11.38 2.26 35.41
CA HIS A 394 12.11 2.02 34.15
C HIS A 394 12.65 3.33 33.55
N HIS A 395 13.68 3.20 32.72
CA HIS A 395 14.21 4.32 31.93
C HIS A 395 13.22 4.74 30.84
N ILE A 396 13.13 6.05 30.56
CA ILE A 396 12.35 6.62 29.46
C ILE A 396 13.11 7.75 28.77
N PRO A 397 12.90 8.03 27.47
CA PRO A 397 13.31 9.28 26.86
C PRO A 397 12.29 10.35 27.25
N ILE A 398 12.76 11.50 27.70
CA ILE A 398 11.91 12.64 28.01
C ILE A 398 11.96 13.58 26.82
N PRO A 399 10.88 13.71 26.03
CA PRO A 399 10.83 14.64 24.92
C PRO A 399 10.79 16.08 25.42
N SER A 400 11.58 16.96 24.81
CA SER A 400 11.51 18.41 25.06
C SER A 400 10.21 19.04 24.52
N ILE A 401 9.84 20.21 25.05
CA ILE A 401 8.75 21.02 24.48
C ILE A 401 9.03 21.36 23.01
N ARG A 402 10.30 21.59 22.64
CA ARG A 402 10.73 21.85 21.27
C ARG A 402 10.41 20.69 20.33
N LEU A 403 10.65 19.45 20.78
CA LEU A 403 10.27 18.26 20.03
C LEU A 403 8.74 18.12 19.89
N LYS A 404 7.97 18.48 20.93
CA LYS A 404 6.50 18.52 20.84
C LYS A 404 6.04 19.55 19.81
N MET A 405 6.69 20.72 19.75
CA MET A 405 6.40 21.76 18.75
C MET A 405 6.83 21.35 17.34
N LEU A 406 7.96 20.64 17.20
CA LEU A 406 8.36 20.05 15.92
C LEU A 406 7.30 19.05 15.42
N ARG A 407 6.82 18.14 16.29
CA ARG A 407 5.71 17.22 15.97
C ARG A 407 4.46 17.97 15.49
N GLU A 408 4.08 19.06 16.16
CA GLU A 408 2.96 19.91 15.72
C GLU A 408 3.24 20.54 14.33
N GLY A 409 4.49 20.87 14.01
CA GLY A 409 4.90 21.36 12.70
C GLY A 409 4.78 20.28 11.62
N ILE A 410 5.19 19.05 11.91
CA ILE A 410 5.03 17.91 11.01
C ILE A 410 3.54 17.65 10.75
N GLU A 411 2.69 17.77 11.76
CA GLU A 411 1.24 17.68 11.58
C GLU A 411 0.70 18.84 10.73
N ASP A 412 1.18 20.07 10.93
CA ASP A 412 0.81 21.20 10.06
C ASP A 412 1.22 20.96 8.60
N TYR A 413 2.36 20.32 8.34
CA TYR A 413 2.78 19.90 7.00
C TYR A 413 1.77 18.95 6.36
N GLU A 414 1.22 18.00 7.13
CA GLU A 414 0.17 17.11 6.64
C GLU A 414 -1.14 17.87 6.33
N TYR A 415 -1.49 18.89 7.13
CA TYR A 415 -2.65 19.75 6.81
C TYR A 415 -2.45 20.48 5.49
N LEU A 416 -1.27 21.06 5.26
CA LEU A 416 -0.93 21.77 4.02
C LEU A 416 -1.01 20.81 2.81
N THR A 417 -0.45 19.62 2.94
CA THR A 417 -0.45 18.58 1.89
C THR A 417 -1.85 18.09 1.56
N LEU A 418 -2.66 17.77 2.59
CA LEU A 418 -4.04 17.34 2.39
C LEU A 418 -4.89 18.46 1.77
N ALA A 419 -4.68 19.72 2.17
CA ALA A 419 -5.44 20.85 1.64
C ALA A 419 -5.11 21.08 0.17
N ALA A 420 -3.83 21.02 -0.21
CA ALA A 420 -3.41 21.07 -1.61
C ALA A 420 -4.04 19.92 -2.42
N ALA A 421 -3.90 18.68 -1.96
CA ALA A 421 -4.46 17.52 -2.65
C ALA A 421 -5.99 17.60 -2.82
N LYS A 422 -6.71 18.10 -1.80
CA LYS A 422 -8.16 18.33 -1.89
C LYS A 422 -8.51 19.36 -2.96
N LYS A 423 -7.69 20.41 -3.11
CA LYS A 423 -7.88 21.45 -4.13
C LYS A 423 -7.54 20.97 -5.54
N ASP A 424 -6.47 20.18 -5.67
CA ASP A 424 -6.13 19.53 -6.94
C ASP A 424 -7.28 18.64 -7.42
N GLY A 425 -7.90 17.88 -6.52
CA GLY A 425 -9.10 17.08 -6.81
C GLY A 425 -10.34 17.92 -7.20
N GLN A 426 -10.33 19.23 -6.94
CA GLN A 426 -11.36 20.19 -7.35
C GLN A 426 -11.00 20.94 -8.66
N GLY A 427 -9.88 20.59 -9.31
CA GLY A 427 -9.38 21.27 -10.50
C GLY A 427 -8.74 22.64 -10.23
N ILE A 428 -8.37 22.92 -8.98
CA ILE A 428 -7.65 24.14 -8.57
C ILE A 428 -6.22 23.72 -8.23
N ASP A 429 -5.21 24.43 -8.74
CA ASP A 429 -3.82 24.22 -8.31
C ASP A 429 -3.72 24.39 -6.78
N GLY A 430 -3.57 23.27 -6.08
CA GLY A 430 -3.62 23.21 -4.64
C GLY A 430 -2.44 23.90 -3.98
N GLN A 431 -1.26 23.85 -4.59
CA GLN A 431 -0.08 24.54 -4.08
C GLN A 431 -0.23 26.05 -4.21
N ALA A 432 -0.69 26.53 -5.37
CA ALA A 432 -1.01 27.93 -5.57
C ALA A 432 -2.11 28.40 -4.62
N TRP A 433 -3.13 27.57 -4.38
CA TRP A 433 -4.21 27.85 -3.46
C TRP A 433 -3.71 27.98 -2.01
N VAL A 434 -2.91 27.01 -1.52
CA VAL A 434 -2.34 27.06 -0.16
C VAL A 434 -1.46 28.30 0.00
N LYS A 435 -0.62 28.62 -1.00
CA LYS A 435 0.21 29.82 -0.96
C LYS A 435 -0.64 31.09 -0.84
N ALA A 436 -1.66 31.25 -1.69
CA ALA A 436 -2.48 32.45 -1.74
C ALA A 436 -3.41 32.62 -0.53
N ASN A 437 -3.98 31.52 -0.01
CA ASN A 437 -5.05 31.57 0.99
C ASN A 437 -4.57 31.27 2.42
N ILE A 438 -3.40 30.65 2.58
CA ILE A 438 -2.87 30.23 3.87
C ILE A 438 -1.52 30.89 4.15
N LEU A 439 -0.51 30.68 3.31
CA LEU A 439 0.84 31.17 3.61
C LEU A 439 0.92 32.70 3.52
N ASN A 440 0.43 33.29 2.43
CA ASN A 440 0.50 34.74 2.22
C ASN A 440 -0.25 35.54 3.30
N PRO A 441 -1.50 35.20 3.69
CA PRO A 441 -2.26 36.01 4.65
C PRO A 441 -1.79 35.85 6.09
N TYR A 442 -1.26 34.67 6.44
CA TYR A 442 -1.03 34.31 7.85
C TYR A 442 0.42 34.10 8.22
N MET A 443 1.35 34.01 7.26
CA MET A 443 2.74 33.68 7.55
C MET A 443 3.76 34.54 6.76
N ALA A 444 3.31 35.27 5.73
CA ALA A 444 4.16 36.10 4.89
C ALA A 444 4.00 37.60 5.17
N ALA A 445 5.02 38.36 4.78
CA ALA A 445 4.98 39.81 4.68
C ALA A 445 5.65 40.26 3.38
N VAL A 446 5.26 41.42 2.87
CA VAL A 446 5.87 42.01 1.67
C VAL A 446 7.24 42.55 2.04
N ASP A 447 8.27 42.09 1.33
CA ASP A 447 9.62 42.62 1.47
C ASP A 447 9.69 44.04 0.89
N PRO A 448 10.07 45.06 1.69
CA PRO A 448 10.16 46.43 1.19
C PRO A 448 11.29 46.63 0.16
N ALA A 449 12.26 45.73 0.04
CA ALA A 449 13.33 45.85 -0.97
C ALA A 449 12.89 45.46 -2.38
N ASP A 450 12.13 44.38 -2.53
CA ASP A 450 11.76 43.85 -3.85
C ASP A 450 10.24 43.73 -4.08
N GLY A 451 9.42 44.07 -3.08
CA GLY A 451 7.96 44.01 -3.15
C GLY A 451 7.39 42.59 -3.16
N VAL A 452 8.20 41.55 -2.94
CA VAL A 452 7.77 40.15 -2.98
C VAL A 452 7.28 39.71 -1.61
N SER A 453 6.11 39.05 -1.56
CA SER A 453 5.63 38.41 -0.33
C SER A 453 6.48 37.20 0.02
N LYS A 454 7.13 37.24 1.19
CA LYS A 454 8.06 36.20 1.69
C LYS A 454 7.64 35.82 3.10
N LEU A 455 7.90 34.56 3.51
CA LEU A 455 7.73 34.17 4.91
C LEU A 455 8.60 35.07 5.77
N ALA A 456 7.98 35.71 6.76
CA ALA A 456 8.73 36.44 7.77
C ALA A 456 9.33 35.40 8.71
N THR A 457 10.57 35.00 8.47
CA THR A 457 11.26 34.01 9.32
C THR A 457 11.57 34.55 10.71
N TYR A 458 11.63 35.88 10.86
CA TYR A 458 11.98 36.51 12.12
C TYR A 458 11.31 37.87 12.31
N ILE A 459 10.13 37.84 12.93
CA ILE A 459 9.69 38.90 13.83
C ILE A 459 8.93 38.18 14.95
N TRP A 460 9.56 37.96 16.11
CA TRP A 460 8.78 37.65 17.32
C TRP A 460 7.98 38.89 17.69
N ASN A 461 6.81 39.02 17.05
CA ASN A 461 5.86 40.06 17.35
C ASN A 461 4.81 39.49 18.30
N LYS A 462 4.74 40.04 19.52
CA LYS A 462 3.67 39.70 20.47
C LYS A 462 2.31 40.27 20.05
N ASN A 463 2.24 41.04 18.97
CA ASN A 463 0.99 41.57 18.43
C ASN A 463 0.13 40.44 17.82
N PRO A 464 -1.02 40.09 18.43
CA PRO A 464 -1.88 38.99 17.97
C PRO A 464 -2.47 39.20 16.57
N GLY A 465 -2.53 40.46 16.10
CA GLY A 465 -3.02 40.82 14.77
C GLY A 465 -1.98 40.59 13.66
N SER A 466 -0.70 40.44 14.01
CA SER A 466 0.37 40.26 13.02
C SER A 466 0.38 38.85 12.43
N PRO A 467 0.50 38.69 11.10
CA PRO A 467 0.74 37.40 10.46
C PRO A 467 1.98 36.68 11.02
N THR A 468 2.98 37.43 11.50
CA THR A 468 4.27 36.86 11.90
C THR A 468 4.31 36.45 13.38
N SER A 469 3.18 36.49 14.08
CA SER A 469 3.07 36.07 15.48
C SER A 469 2.74 34.57 15.61
N ALA A 470 2.94 33.99 16.79
CA ALA A 470 2.45 32.64 17.10
C ALA A 470 0.93 32.48 16.81
N THR A 471 0.16 33.57 16.97
CA THR A 471 -1.27 33.62 16.63
C THR A 471 -1.53 33.53 15.13
N GLY A 472 -0.63 34.02 14.28
CA GLY A 472 -0.71 33.88 12.82
C GLY A 472 -0.68 32.41 12.40
N LEU A 473 0.32 31.65 12.87
CA LEU A 473 0.46 30.22 12.60
C LEU A 473 -0.75 29.42 13.10
N LEU A 474 -1.23 29.70 14.32
CA LEU A 474 -2.41 29.04 14.87
C LEU A 474 -3.68 29.32 14.04
N ARG A 475 -3.87 30.56 13.58
CA ARG A 475 -4.97 30.92 12.65
C ARG A 475 -4.82 30.22 11.30
N ALA A 476 -3.60 30.12 10.76
CA ALA A 476 -3.33 29.40 9.53
C ALA A 476 -3.75 27.92 9.62
N ARG A 477 -3.43 27.22 10.73
CA ARG A 477 -3.88 25.83 10.96
C ARG A 477 -5.40 25.74 11.06
N GLU A 478 -6.06 26.70 11.70
CA GLU A 478 -7.52 26.73 11.80
C GLU A 478 -8.19 26.91 10.42
N GLU A 479 -7.65 27.78 9.56
CA GLU A 479 -8.15 27.93 8.19
C GLU A 479 -7.89 26.68 7.32
N LEU A 480 -6.75 26.01 7.50
CA LEU A 480 -6.50 24.70 6.88
C LEU A 480 -7.53 23.66 7.34
N ALA A 481 -7.82 23.62 8.65
CA ALA A 481 -8.83 22.72 9.20
C ALA A 481 -10.20 22.97 8.55
N LYS A 482 -10.63 24.23 8.42
CA LYS A 482 -11.88 24.59 7.73
C LYS A 482 -11.88 24.20 6.26
N ALA A 483 -10.75 24.37 5.57
CA ALA A 483 -10.62 24.01 4.16
C ALA A 483 -10.68 22.49 3.94
N LEU A 484 -10.17 21.71 4.90
CA LEU A 484 -10.19 20.25 4.90
C LEU A 484 -11.53 19.69 5.32
N SER A 485 -12.22 20.35 6.24
CA SER A 485 -13.56 19.98 6.66
C SER A 485 -14.58 20.05 5.53
N SER A 486 -15.54 19.13 5.56
CA SER A 486 -16.72 19.17 4.70
C SER A 486 -17.64 20.32 5.17
N THR A 487 -18.16 21.09 4.23
CA THR A 487 -19.16 22.15 4.50
C THR A 487 -20.58 21.58 4.53
N THR A 488 -20.74 20.28 4.28
CA THR A 488 -22.02 19.57 4.38
C THR A 488 -22.23 19.18 5.85
N PRO A 489 -23.35 19.57 6.48
CA PRO A 489 -23.70 19.01 7.79
C PRO A 489 -23.69 17.48 7.68
N LEU A 490 -22.96 16.81 8.59
CA LEU A 490 -23.04 15.36 8.74
C LEU A 490 -24.52 14.98 8.74
N LYS A 491 -24.93 14.11 7.83
CA LYS A 491 -26.27 13.52 7.81
C LYS A 491 -26.09 12.10 8.32
N PRO A 492 -26.27 11.83 9.62
CA PRO A 492 -26.10 10.50 10.17
C PRO A 492 -26.90 9.49 9.35
N ASP A 493 -26.20 8.52 8.77
CA ASP A 493 -26.78 7.50 7.90
C ASP A 493 -26.12 6.13 8.14
N PHE A 494 -26.59 5.06 7.51
CA PHE A 494 -25.94 3.76 7.61
C PHE A 494 -25.76 3.10 6.25
N SER A 495 -24.76 2.24 6.11
CA SER A 495 -24.58 1.40 4.93
C SER A 495 -24.84 -0.06 5.27
N VAL A 496 -25.41 -0.80 4.32
CA VAL A 496 -25.65 -2.25 4.44
C VAL A 496 -24.79 -2.97 3.42
N THR A 497 -24.02 -3.95 3.88
CA THR A 497 -23.19 -4.82 3.03
C THR A 497 -23.62 -6.27 3.21
N ALA A 498 -23.61 -7.03 2.13
CA ALA A 498 -24.00 -8.44 2.13
C ALA A 498 -22.99 -9.25 1.32
N ALA A 499 -22.57 -10.40 1.84
CA ALA A 499 -21.75 -11.34 1.07
C ALA A 499 -22.62 -12.19 0.13
N SER A 500 -22.04 -12.63 -0.98
CA SER A 500 -22.60 -13.72 -1.78
C SER A 500 -22.40 -15.05 -1.06
N SER A 501 -23.24 -16.03 -1.37
CA SER A 501 -23.11 -17.37 -0.78
C SER A 501 -23.53 -18.46 -1.78
N SER A 502 -23.21 -19.71 -1.49
CA SER A 502 -23.60 -20.84 -2.33
C SER A 502 -24.21 -21.97 -1.49
N ALA A 503 -25.24 -22.62 -2.05
CA ALA A 503 -25.88 -23.77 -1.44
C ALA A 503 -26.08 -24.86 -2.49
N VAL A 504 -26.05 -26.13 -2.07
CA VAL A 504 -26.57 -27.21 -2.91
C VAL A 504 -28.09 -27.23 -2.78
N ALA A 505 -28.81 -27.52 -3.87
CA ALA A 505 -30.27 -27.67 -3.82
C ALA A 505 -30.69 -28.64 -2.70
N GLY A 506 -31.68 -28.24 -1.89
CA GLY A 506 -32.14 -28.96 -0.70
C GLY A 506 -31.42 -28.61 0.61
N ASN A 507 -30.34 -27.82 0.55
CA ASN A 507 -29.60 -27.38 1.72
C ASN A 507 -29.81 -25.88 2.01
N SER A 508 -29.17 -25.40 3.07
CA SER A 508 -29.11 -23.97 3.42
C SER A 508 -27.68 -23.45 3.36
N SER A 509 -27.55 -22.15 3.09
CA SER A 509 -26.30 -21.41 3.17
C SER A 509 -26.45 -20.21 4.11
N ALA A 510 -25.36 -19.78 4.73
CA ALA A 510 -25.31 -18.58 5.56
C ALA A 510 -24.46 -17.50 4.89
N SER A 511 -24.96 -16.27 4.87
CA SER A 511 -24.25 -15.07 4.42
C SER A 511 -24.11 -14.09 5.59
N ASN A 512 -22.96 -13.42 5.68
CA ASN A 512 -22.74 -12.37 6.67
C ASN A 512 -23.28 -11.03 6.14
N ILE A 513 -24.17 -10.40 6.91
CA ILE A 513 -24.69 -9.06 6.64
C ILE A 513 -24.06 -8.11 7.64
N SER A 514 -23.47 -7.03 7.18
CA SER A 514 -22.88 -6.03 8.05
C SER A 514 -23.45 -4.65 7.79
N ILE A 515 -23.72 -3.95 8.89
CA ILE A 515 -24.21 -2.58 8.91
C ILE A 515 -23.09 -1.71 9.47
N SER A 516 -22.71 -0.67 8.75
CA SER A 516 -21.71 0.30 9.20
C SER A 516 -22.37 1.67 9.37
N SER A 517 -22.07 2.34 10.49
CA SER A 517 -22.38 3.76 10.66
C SER A 517 -21.72 4.60 9.56
N VAL A 518 -22.45 5.61 9.09
CA VAL A 518 -21.97 6.66 8.19
C VAL A 518 -22.26 7.99 8.88
N ASP A 519 -21.30 8.91 8.88
CA ASP A 519 -21.45 10.26 9.43
C ASP A 519 -21.98 10.30 10.88
N GLY A 520 -21.51 9.40 11.76
CA GLY A 520 -21.86 9.40 13.19
C GLY A 520 -23.21 8.76 13.56
N PHE A 521 -23.81 8.00 12.65
CA PHE A 521 -25.07 7.28 12.92
C PHE A 521 -24.95 6.31 14.10
N HIS A 522 -25.88 6.47 15.04
CA HIS A 522 -26.14 5.51 16.10
C HIS A 522 -27.64 5.29 16.15
N GLY A 523 -28.07 4.03 16.21
CA GLY A 523 -29.49 3.71 16.12
C GLY A 523 -29.76 2.24 15.89
N THR A 524 -31.03 1.87 15.97
CA THR A 524 -31.45 0.49 15.71
C THR A 524 -31.86 0.36 14.25
N VAL A 525 -31.15 -0.49 13.50
CA VAL A 525 -31.51 -0.83 12.13
C VAL A 525 -32.26 -2.17 12.12
N ASN A 526 -33.49 -2.15 11.61
CA ASN A 526 -34.31 -3.34 11.41
C ASN A 526 -34.12 -3.87 9.99
N LEU A 527 -33.81 -5.16 9.88
CA LEU A 527 -33.49 -5.85 8.63
C LEU A 527 -34.67 -6.73 8.17
N THR A 528 -34.89 -6.72 6.86
CA THR A 528 -35.80 -7.63 6.15
C THR A 528 -35.08 -8.20 4.93
N CYS A 529 -35.48 -9.40 4.50
CA CYS A 529 -34.94 -10.06 3.32
C CYS A 529 -36.08 -10.55 2.41
N ALA A 530 -35.87 -10.47 1.09
CA ALA A 530 -36.82 -10.91 0.09
C ALA A 530 -36.07 -11.66 -1.04
N PRO A 531 -36.18 -12.99 -1.13
CA PRO A 531 -35.58 -13.75 -2.21
C PRO A 531 -36.36 -13.59 -3.52
N SER A 532 -35.68 -13.73 -4.66
CA SER A 532 -36.25 -13.57 -5.99
C SER A 532 -37.11 -14.74 -6.45
N ASP A 533 -37.09 -15.86 -5.72
CA ASP A 533 -37.77 -17.11 -6.09
C ASP A 533 -38.48 -17.71 -4.86
N PRO A 534 -39.73 -18.19 -5.01
CA PRO A 534 -40.53 -18.72 -3.91
C PRO A 534 -40.02 -20.05 -3.34
N THR A 535 -39.14 -20.76 -4.06
CA THR A 535 -38.49 -21.98 -3.54
C THR A 535 -37.38 -21.68 -2.53
N LEU A 536 -37.02 -20.40 -2.35
CA LEU A 536 -36.04 -19.94 -1.38
C LEU A 536 -36.72 -19.37 -0.13
N THR A 537 -36.09 -19.58 1.02
CA THR A 537 -36.46 -18.91 2.28
C THR A 537 -35.26 -18.15 2.81
N CYS A 538 -35.47 -17.02 3.49
CA CYS A 538 -34.38 -16.26 4.11
C CYS A 538 -34.76 -15.84 5.53
N ARG A 539 -33.79 -15.84 6.45
CA ARG A 539 -33.97 -15.42 7.84
C ARG A 539 -32.67 -14.86 8.43
N PHE A 540 -32.78 -13.93 9.38
CA PHE A 540 -31.62 -13.43 10.14
C PHE A 540 -31.52 -14.09 11.50
N THR A 541 -30.29 -14.22 12.01
CA THR A 541 -30.04 -14.62 13.40
C THR A 541 -30.54 -13.56 14.38
N SER A 542 -30.28 -12.29 14.06
CA SER A 542 -30.96 -11.13 14.65
C SER A 542 -31.36 -10.16 13.54
N SER A 543 -32.63 -9.76 13.48
CA SER A 543 -33.16 -8.81 12.52
C SER A 543 -33.20 -7.36 13.04
N SER A 544 -32.80 -7.12 14.29
CA SER A 544 -32.75 -5.78 14.89
C SER A 544 -31.38 -5.56 15.52
N LEU A 545 -30.61 -4.65 14.95
CA LEU A 545 -29.21 -4.43 15.33
C LEU A 545 -29.03 -2.99 15.82
N ALA A 546 -28.52 -2.85 17.04
CA ALA A 546 -28.07 -1.56 17.58
C ALA A 546 -26.69 -1.25 16.99
N VAL A 547 -26.64 -0.31 16.05
CA VAL A 547 -25.41 0.11 15.39
C VAL A 547 -24.68 1.11 16.31
N PRO A 548 -23.44 0.80 16.73
CA PRO A 548 -22.63 1.76 17.49
C PRO A 548 -22.17 2.90 16.58
N SER A 549 -22.06 4.11 17.15
CA SER A 549 -21.54 5.29 16.44
C SER A 549 -20.19 4.99 15.80
N ASP A 550 -20.08 5.25 14.49
CA ASP A 550 -18.87 5.01 13.68
C ASP A 550 -18.29 3.60 13.78
N GLY A 551 -19.13 2.65 14.19
CA GLY A 551 -18.79 1.24 14.24
C GLY A 551 -19.56 0.41 13.23
N ARG A 552 -19.27 -0.89 13.28
CA ARG A 552 -19.88 -1.90 12.42
C ARG A 552 -20.44 -3.01 13.28
N ILE A 553 -21.64 -3.47 12.94
CA ILE A 553 -22.26 -4.64 13.54
C ILE A 553 -22.69 -5.60 12.44
N SER A 554 -22.67 -6.90 12.73
CA SER A 554 -23.03 -7.92 11.75
C SER A 554 -24.03 -8.93 12.29
N THR A 555 -24.82 -9.50 11.39
CA THR A 555 -25.74 -10.61 11.64
C THR A 555 -25.61 -11.63 10.53
N SER A 556 -25.88 -12.90 10.83
CA SER A 556 -25.91 -13.94 9.79
C SER A 556 -27.32 -14.07 9.20
N MET A 557 -27.40 -14.01 7.87
CA MET A 557 -28.58 -14.34 7.07
C MET A 557 -28.48 -15.78 6.57
N THR A 558 -29.38 -16.66 7.00
CA THR A 558 -29.50 -18.02 6.45
C THR A 558 -30.50 -18.01 5.31
N VAL A 559 -30.10 -18.56 4.15
CA VAL A 559 -30.95 -18.79 2.99
C VAL A 559 -31.12 -20.29 2.79
N GLY A 560 -32.36 -20.79 2.87
CA GLY A 560 -32.71 -22.19 2.64
C GLY A 560 -33.19 -22.43 1.21
N THR A 561 -32.81 -23.56 0.63
CA THR A 561 -33.27 -24.05 -0.67
C THR A 561 -34.10 -25.33 -0.50
N GLN A 562 -34.93 -25.65 -1.49
CA GLN A 562 -35.66 -26.92 -1.57
C GLN A 562 -34.91 -27.90 -2.49
N GLY A 563 -35.17 -29.21 -2.38
CA GLY A 563 -34.57 -30.21 -3.27
C GLY A 563 -34.91 -29.99 -4.76
N SER A 564 -36.03 -29.32 -5.03
CA SER A 564 -36.47 -28.90 -6.36
C SER A 564 -35.96 -27.52 -6.80
N THR A 565 -35.20 -26.79 -5.98
CA THR A 565 -34.68 -25.47 -6.35
C THR A 565 -33.70 -25.63 -7.53
N PRO A 566 -33.98 -25.01 -8.70
CA PRO A 566 -33.11 -25.13 -9.86
C PRO A 566 -31.67 -24.66 -9.60
N VAL A 567 -30.72 -25.28 -10.29
CA VAL A 567 -29.32 -24.80 -10.32
C VAL A 567 -29.30 -23.45 -11.04
N GLY A 568 -28.68 -22.45 -10.40
CA GLY A 568 -28.69 -21.09 -10.93
C GLY A 568 -28.30 -20.06 -9.88
N THR A 569 -28.31 -18.79 -10.29
CA THR A 569 -28.03 -17.66 -9.40
C THR A 569 -29.32 -16.92 -9.09
N TYR A 570 -29.58 -16.73 -7.81
CA TYR A 570 -30.75 -16.05 -7.28
C TYR A 570 -30.34 -14.78 -6.55
N SER A 571 -31.21 -13.78 -6.56
CA SER A 571 -31.01 -12.54 -5.82
C SER A 571 -31.84 -12.53 -4.55
N ILE A 572 -31.26 -12.03 -3.45
CA ILE A 572 -31.94 -11.75 -2.19
C ILE A 572 -31.77 -10.27 -1.89
N VAL A 573 -32.87 -9.53 -1.89
CA VAL A 573 -32.87 -8.12 -1.49
C VAL A 573 -32.85 -8.04 0.03
N VAL A 574 -31.81 -7.43 0.59
CA VAL A 574 -31.69 -7.14 2.02
C VAL A 574 -31.97 -5.66 2.22
N LYS A 575 -32.99 -5.34 3.04
CA LYS A 575 -33.42 -3.97 3.33
C LYS A 575 -33.24 -3.66 4.81
N GLY A 576 -32.49 -2.61 5.11
CA GLY A 576 -32.36 -2.03 6.45
C GLY A 576 -33.17 -0.75 6.60
N VAL A 577 -33.83 -0.59 7.74
CA VAL A 577 -34.65 0.59 8.07
C VAL A 577 -34.34 1.10 9.48
N SER A 578 -34.09 2.40 9.61
CA SER A 578 -34.01 3.11 10.89
C SER A 578 -34.70 4.47 10.79
N GLY A 579 -35.89 4.60 11.39
CA GLY A 579 -36.72 5.80 11.25
C GLY A 579 -37.11 6.03 9.79
N THR A 580 -36.71 7.17 9.22
CA THR A 580 -36.93 7.53 7.81
C THR A 580 -35.83 7.04 6.86
N LEU A 581 -34.70 6.54 7.39
CA LEU A 581 -33.57 6.07 6.60
C LEU A 581 -33.81 4.64 6.13
N VAL A 582 -33.64 4.41 4.83
CA VAL A 582 -33.87 3.12 4.17
C VAL A 582 -32.73 2.84 3.21
N HIS A 583 -32.03 1.72 3.41
CA HIS A 583 -30.99 1.23 2.50
C HIS A 583 -31.28 -0.19 2.09
N GLN A 584 -31.00 -0.50 0.82
CA GLN A 584 -31.19 -1.84 0.27
C GLN A 584 -29.97 -2.28 -0.52
N ILE A 585 -29.60 -3.53 -0.38
CA ILE A 585 -28.54 -4.18 -1.15
C ILE A 585 -29.00 -5.56 -1.61
N THR A 586 -28.50 -6.01 -2.75
CA THR A 586 -28.79 -7.33 -3.28
C THR A 586 -27.65 -8.29 -2.96
N SER A 587 -27.94 -9.33 -2.17
CA SER A 587 -27.06 -10.50 -1.98
C SER A 587 -27.34 -11.52 -3.08
N THR A 588 -26.34 -12.26 -3.53
CA THR A 588 -26.51 -13.34 -4.51
C THR A 588 -26.32 -14.70 -3.86
N LEU A 589 -27.23 -15.64 -4.15
CA LEU A 589 -27.11 -17.06 -3.83
C LEU A 589 -26.88 -17.84 -5.11
N THR A 590 -25.78 -18.57 -5.19
CA THR A 590 -25.57 -19.56 -6.26
C THR A 590 -26.00 -20.94 -5.76
N VAL A 591 -27.08 -21.46 -6.34
CA VAL A 591 -27.53 -22.83 -6.10
C VAL A 591 -26.76 -23.74 -7.04
N GLN A 592 -25.98 -24.64 -6.46
CA GLN A 592 -25.16 -25.61 -7.18
C GLN A 592 -25.87 -26.97 -7.19
N GLY A 593 -25.64 -27.73 -8.26
CA GLY A 593 -25.91 -29.17 -8.23
C GLY A 593 -24.95 -29.84 -7.25
N SER A 594 -25.32 -30.97 -6.67
CA SER A 594 -24.43 -31.76 -5.83
C SER A 594 -23.19 -32.20 -6.63
N GLY A 595 -22.04 -31.53 -6.45
CA GLY A 595 -20.82 -31.80 -7.20
C GLY A 595 -20.19 -33.15 -6.88
N GLN A 596 -20.21 -34.05 -7.85
CA GLN A 596 -19.29 -35.18 -8.00
C GLN A 596 -18.54 -34.96 -9.33
N ASN A 597 -17.30 -35.46 -9.49
CA ASN A 597 -16.68 -35.54 -10.82
C ASN A 597 -17.46 -36.58 -11.62
N VAL A 598 -18.46 -36.11 -12.35
CA VAL A 598 -19.38 -36.98 -13.05
C VAL A 598 -18.77 -37.35 -14.40
N SER A 599 -18.42 -38.62 -14.54
CA SER A 599 -18.04 -39.24 -15.80
C SER A 599 -19.05 -40.33 -16.12
N TYR A 600 -19.75 -40.18 -17.23
CA TYR A 600 -20.61 -41.21 -17.77
C TYR A 600 -20.05 -41.69 -19.10
N GLY A 601 -20.29 -42.96 -19.43
CA GLY A 601 -19.93 -43.52 -20.72
C GLY A 601 -20.85 -44.66 -21.11
N ASP A 602 -20.95 -44.87 -22.41
CA ASP A 602 -21.65 -45.99 -23.00
C ASP A 602 -20.84 -46.46 -24.22
N ASN A 603 -20.25 -47.64 -24.11
CA ASN A 603 -19.51 -48.29 -25.20
C ASN A 603 -20.43 -48.99 -26.20
N PHE A 604 -21.75 -49.02 -25.95
CA PHE A 604 -22.73 -49.73 -26.78
C PHE A 604 -22.50 -51.25 -26.92
N ASP A 605 -21.55 -51.82 -26.17
CA ASP A 605 -21.18 -53.24 -26.17
C ASP A 605 -22.24 -54.10 -25.48
N ARG A 606 -23.34 -54.33 -26.17
CA ARG A 606 -24.44 -55.20 -25.74
C ARG A 606 -25.14 -55.85 -26.93
N ALA A 607 -25.92 -56.89 -26.64
CA ALA A 607 -26.70 -57.61 -27.65
C ALA A 607 -27.64 -56.68 -28.41
N SER A 608 -27.90 -57.02 -29.69
CA SER A 608 -28.73 -56.20 -30.56
C SER A 608 -30.13 -55.96 -29.98
N ALA A 609 -30.60 -54.71 -30.03
CA ALA A 609 -31.85 -54.29 -29.41
C ALA A 609 -32.46 -53.08 -30.12
N THR A 610 -33.79 -53.01 -30.14
CA THR A 610 -34.55 -51.84 -30.60
C THR A 610 -34.44 -50.75 -29.53
N GLY A 611 -33.45 -49.87 -29.67
CA GLY A 611 -33.18 -48.77 -28.76
C GLY A 611 -31.81 -48.82 -28.08
N LEU A 612 -31.34 -47.67 -27.59
CA LEU A 612 -30.03 -47.52 -26.94
C LEU A 612 -30.04 -47.86 -25.44
N GLY A 613 -31.19 -48.09 -24.83
CA GLY A 613 -31.32 -48.53 -23.43
C GLY A 613 -31.56 -47.39 -22.42
N ASN A 614 -31.66 -47.74 -21.14
CA ASN A 614 -32.29 -46.89 -20.11
C ASN A 614 -31.65 -45.51 -19.86
N ASN A 615 -30.38 -45.32 -20.22
CA ASN A 615 -29.68 -44.04 -20.06
C ASN A 615 -29.86 -43.13 -21.29
N TRP A 616 -30.62 -43.57 -22.28
CA TRP A 616 -30.90 -42.84 -23.49
C TRP A 616 -32.40 -42.58 -23.62
N ASN A 617 -32.74 -41.39 -24.10
CA ASN A 617 -34.08 -41.09 -24.58
C ASN A 617 -34.04 -41.08 -26.11
N ASP A 618 -34.22 -42.26 -26.67
CA ASP A 618 -34.46 -42.49 -28.08
C ASP A 618 -35.88 -43.05 -28.29
N TYR A 619 -36.68 -42.38 -29.10
CA TYR A 619 -38.05 -42.81 -29.37
C TYR A 619 -38.04 -43.94 -30.40
N LEU A 620 -38.76 -45.03 -30.17
CA LEU A 620 -38.92 -46.08 -31.18
C LEU A 620 -39.79 -45.58 -32.35
N PRO A 621 -39.44 -45.86 -33.62
CA PRO A 621 -38.18 -46.39 -34.16
C PRO A 621 -37.18 -45.28 -34.51
N ARG A 622 -35.94 -45.33 -34.01
CA ARG A 622 -34.88 -44.35 -34.31
C ARG A 622 -33.48 -44.99 -34.35
N PHE A 623 -32.86 -45.14 -33.18
CA PHE A 623 -31.56 -45.77 -33.03
C PHE A 623 -31.72 -47.21 -32.53
N GLU A 624 -30.79 -48.07 -32.90
CA GLU A 624 -30.71 -49.44 -32.41
C GLU A 624 -29.29 -49.78 -31.99
N ILE A 625 -29.15 -50.79 -31.12
CA ILE A 625 -27.89 -51.49 -30.94
C ILE A 625 -27.84 -52.62 -31.96
N PHE A 626 -26.78 -52.67 -32.75
CA PHE A 626 -26.54 -53.73 -33.73
C PHE A 626 -25.06 -54.11 -33.76
N ASN A 627 -24.75 -55.38 -33.50
CA ASN A 627 -23.37 -55.89 -33.41
C ASN A 627 -22.48 -55.03 -32.49
N ASN A 628 -22.94 -54.81 -31.26
CA ASN A 628 -22.24 -54.02 -30.22
C ASN A 628 -22.06 -52.53 -30.54
N GLN A 629 -22.83 -51.97 -31.49
CA GLN A 629 -22.68 -50.57 -31.92
C GLN A 629 -24.03 -49.89 -32.04
N ALA A 630 -24.09 -48.60 -31.77
CA ALA A 630 -25.27 -47.79 -32.01
C ALA A 630 -25.34 -47.38 -33.49
N ARG A 631 -26.49 -47.54 -34.14
CA ARG A 631 -26.68 -47.07 -35.53
C ARG A 631 -28.07 -46.49 -35.76
N ASN A 632 -28.16 -45.64 -36.79
CA ASN A 632 -29.44 -45.10 -37.27
C ASN A 632 -30.13 -46.14 -38.17
N GLU A 633 -31.33 -46.60 -37.79
CA GLU A 633 -32.08 -47.63 -38.52
C GLU A 633 -32.99 -47.03 -39.62
N THR A 634 -33.41 -45.77 -39.51
CA THR A 634 -34.53 -45.22 -40.31
C THR A 634 -34.11 -44.41 -41.54
N GLY A 635 -32.84 -44.04 -41.65
CA GLY A 635 -32.35 -43.24 -42.78
C GLY A 635 -32.87 -41.80 -42.82
N THR A 636 -33.19 -41.24 -41.66
CA THR A 636 -33.58 -39.84 -41.46
C THR A 636 -32.61 -39.14 -40.51
N THR A 637 -32.71 -37.83 -40.35
CA THR A 637 -31.97 -37.13 -39.28
C THR A 637 -32.55 -37.51 -37.92
N LEU A 638 -31.69 -37.98 -37.01
CA LEU A 638 -32.07 -38.48 -35.69
C LEU A 638 -31.17 -37.92 -34.60
N GLU A 639 -31.74 -37.83 -33.41
CA GLU A 639 -31.10 -37.33 -32.20
C GLU A 639 -31.44 -38.27 -31.04
N ALA A 640 -30.44 -38.66 -30.26
CA ALA A 640 -30.61 -39.42 -29.03
C ALA A 640 -29.97 -38.64 -27.89
N LEU A 641 -30.78 -38.42 -26.85
CA LEU A 641 -30.39 -37.68 -25.66
C LEU A 641 -29.87 -38.66 -24.60
N PHE A 642 -28.70 -38.39 -24.03
CA PHE A 642 -28.22 -39.09 -22.85
C PHE A 642 -28.88 -38.47 -21.62
N THR A 643 -29.64 -39.27 -20.87
CA THR A 643 -30.53 -38.79 -19.79
C THR A 643 -29.84 -38.38 -18.49
N PRO A 644 -28.60 -38.81 -18.18
CA PRO A 644 -27.87 -38.26 -17.05
C PRO A 644 -27.55 -36.77 -17.18
N VAL A 645 -27.90 -36.02 -16.12
CA VAL A 645 -27.67 -34.57 -15.98
C VAL A 645 -26.20 -34.30 -15.68
N ILE A 646 -25.56 -33.41 -16.45
CA ILE A 646 -24.17 -33.00 -16.21
C ILE A 646 -23.96 -31.48 -16.05
N GLY A 647 -24.97 -30.68 -16.42
CA GLY A 647 -24.91 -29.22 -16.34
C GLY A 647 -24.43 -28.56 -17.64
N PRO A 648 -24.32 -27.21 -17.70
CA PRO A 648 -24.03 -26.48 -18.94
C PRO A 648 -22.58 -26.56 -19.40
N ASP A 649 -21.64 -26.84 -18.50
CA ASP A 649 -20.25 -27.05 -18.88
C ASP A 649 -20.02 -28.56 -19.10
N GLN A 650 -19.74 -28.94 -20.34
CA GLN A 650 -19.76 -30.32 -20.81
C GLN A 650 -18.57 -30.62 -21.72
N SER A 651 -18.00 -31.82 -21.60
CA SER A 651 -17.14 -32.44 -22.60
C SER A 651 -17.80 -33.74 -23.08
N VAL A 652 -18.29 -33.72 -24.33
CA VAL A 652 -19.04 -34.83 -24.94
C VAL A 652 -18.21 -35.41 -26.08
N ALA A 653 -18.05 -36.72 -26.11
CA ALA A 653 -17.29 -37.40 -27.15
C ALA A 653 -17.95 -38.70 -27.61
N VAL A 654 -17.81 -39.02 -28.89
CA VAL A 654 -18.23 -40.30 -29.47
C VAL A 654 -17.31 -40.67 -30.63
N ASP A 655 -17.14 -41.96 -30.88
CA ASP A 655 -16.51 -42.46 -32.10
C ASP A 655 -17.59 -42.60 -33.18
N CYS A 656 -17.35 -41.97 -34.33
CA CYS A 656 -18.35 -41.79 -35.37
C CYS A 656 -17.90 -42.39 -36.69
N LYS A 657 -18.74 -43.20 -37.35
CA LYS A 657 -18.45 -43.84 -38.65
C LYS A 657 -19.58 -43.61 -39.64
N LEU A 658 -19.19 -43.25 -40.87
CA LEU A 658 -20.07 -43.05 -42.02
C LEU A 658 -19.74 -44.07 -43.11
N THR A 659 -20.75 -44.71 -43.69
CA THR A 659 -20.54 -45.78 -44.69
C THR A 659 -20.68 -45.31 -46.14
N VAL A 660 -21.42 -44.23 -46.39
CA VAL A 660 -21.66 -43.67 -47.74
C VAL A 660 -21.79 -42.14 -47.72
N SER A 661 -21.65 -41.51 -48.89
CA SER A 661 -21.70 -40.04 -49.05
C SER A 661 -23.06 -39.43 -48.72
N GLY A 662 -23.06 -38.13 -48.40
CA GLY A 662 -24.28 -37.38 -48.11
C GLY A 662 -24.88 -37.66 -46.72
N ASN A 663 -24.08 -38.13 -45.77
CA ASN A 663 -24.49 -38.40 -44.40
C ASN A 663 -23.51 -37.72 -43.43
N GLY A 664 -23.95 -37.47 -42.20
CA GLY A 664 -23.17 -36.85 -41.15
C GLY A 664 -23.46 -37.45 -39.78
N CYS A 665 -22.47 -37.46 -38.89
CA CYS A 665 -22.66 -37.98 -37.54
C CYS A 665 -21.80 -37.22 -36.52
N GLY A 666 -22.23 -37.14 -35.25
CA GLY A 666 -21.43 -36.53 -34.20
C GLY A 666 -22.16 -36.35 -32.85
N VAL A 667 -21.73 -35.37 -32.07
CA VAL A 667 -22.17 -35.15 -30.67
C VAL A 667 -22.99 -33.87 -30.50
N MET A 668 -23.83 -33.85 -29.46
CA MET A 668 -24.60 -32.70 -29.02
C MET A 668 -24.20 -32.30 -27.60
N ALA A 669 -24.11 -31.00 -27.34
CA ALA A 669 -23.82 -30.43 -26.03
C ALA A 669 -24.81 -29.29 -25.70
N ARG A 670 -25.03 -29.03 -24.41
CA ARG A 670 -26.02 -28.05 -23.90
C ARG A 670 -27.42 -28.29 -24.43
N TRP A 671 -27.81 -29.56 -24.53
CA TRP A 671 -29.16 -29.88 -24.91
C TRP A 671 -30.15 -29.43 -23.83
N SER A 672 -31.06 -28.56 -24.24
CA SER A 672 -32.21 -28.13 -23.45
C SER A 672 -33.51 -28.73 -23.97
N ASN A 673 -33.68 -28.73 -25.29
CA ASN A 673 -34.79 -29.32 -26.03
C ASN A 673 -34.39 -29.48 -27.51
N ALA A 674 -35.30 -30.02 -28.34
CA ALA A 674 -35.06 -30.26 -29.77
C ALA A 674 -34.76 -28.99 -30.60
N ASP A 675 -34.98 -27.81 -30.03
CA ASP A 675 -34.78 -26.54 -30.71
C ASP A 675 -33.50 -25.82 -30.25
N ASN A 676 -32.84 -26.28 -29.18
CA ASN A 676 -31.78 -25.53 -28.49
C ASN A 676 -30.64 -26.44 -28.00
N PHE A 677 -29.53 -26.49 -28.75
CA PHE A 677 -28.28 -27.20 -28.43
C PHE A 677 -27.14 -26.81 -29.38
N TYR A 678 -25.90 -27.06 -28.97
CA TYR A 678 -24.74 -27.08 -29.88
C TYR A 678 -24.51 -28.51 -30.40
N TYR A 679 -24.00 -28.66 -31.61
CA TYR A 679 -23.56 -29.96 -32.10
C TYR A 679 -22.37 -29.85 -33.05
N ALA A 680 -21.48 -30.84 -32.98
CA ALA A 680 -20.34 -30.98 -33.88
C ALA A 680 -20.50 -32.27 -34.69
N MET A 681 -20.30 -32.19 -36.01
CA MET A 681 -20.60 -33.28 -36.93
C MET A 681 -19.50 -33.44 -37.98
N VAL A 682 -19.19 -34.68 -38.34
CA VAL A 682 -18.32 -35.02 -39.47
C VAL A 682 -19.14 -35.34 -40.72
N ASP A 683 -18.63 -34.95 -41.89
CA ASP A 683 -19.10 -35.32 -43.22
C ASP A 683 -17.90 -35.80 -44.05
N VAL A 684 -17.85 -37.11 -44.33
CA VAL A 684 -16.75 -37.74 -45.10
C VAL A 684 -16.78 -37.30 -46.57
N GLY A 685 -17.96 -37.08 -47.16
CA GLY A 685 -18.06 -36.69 -48.58
C GLY A 685 -17.50 -35.30 -48.84
N GLN A 686 -17.71 -34.38 -47.89
CA GLN A 686 -17.21 -33.01 -47.97
C GLN A 686 -15.87 -32.81 -47.26
N GLN A 687 -15.36 -33.82 -46.55
CA GLN A 687 -14.15 -33.75 -45.73
C GLN A 687 -14.24 -32.66 -44.64
N ASN A 688 -15.44 -32.48 -44.07
CA ASN A 688 -15.76 -31.40 -43.13
C ASN A 688 -15.97 -31.93 -41.71
N LEU A 689 -15.39 -31.24 -40.74
CA LEU A 689 -15.84 -31.22 -39.35
C LEU A 689 -16.47 -29.85 -39.10
N THR A 690 -17.77 -29.80 -38.80
CA THR A 690 -18.48 -28.53 -38.62
C THR A 690 -19.13 -28.45 -37.24
N LEU A 691 -18.93 -27.32 -36.58
CA LEU A 691 -19.63 -26.93 -35.35
C LEU A 691 -20.85 -26.10 -35.73
N PHE A 692 -22.01 -26.45 -35.19
CA PHE A 692 -23.27 -25.76 -35.39
C PHE A 692 -23.88 -25.34 -34.04
N LYS A 693 -24.73 -24.32 -34.09
CA LYS A 693 -25.75 -24.07 -33.08
C LYS A 693 -27.13 -24.31 -33.65
N ASN A 694 -28.01 -24.91 -32.87
CA ASN A 694 -29.43 -24.91 -33.12
C ASN A 694 -30.08 -24.01 -32.07
N VAL A 695 -30.73 -22.93 -32.50
CA VAL A 695 -31.43 -21.99 -31.61
C VAL A 695 -32.82 -21.75 -32.18
N GLY A 696 -33.86 -22.01 -31.38
CA GLY A 696 -35.24 -21.95 -31.86
C GLY A 696 -35.52 -22.87 -33.06
N GLY A 697 -34.85 -24.02 -33.14
CA GLY A 697 -35.04 -25.01 -34.21
C GLY A 697 -34.35 -24.65 -35.53
N THR A 698 -33.58 -23.56 -35.56
CA THR A 698 -32.81 -23.13 -36.73
C THR A 698 -31.33 -23.51 -36.62
N PRO A 699 -30.84 -24.48 -37.44
CA PRO A 699 -29.42 -24.85 -37.44
C PRO A 699 -28.57 -23.80 -38.16
N THR A 700 -27.52 -23.32 -37.50
CA THR A 700 -26.56 -22.33 -38.02
C THR A 700 -25.12 -22.83 -37.88
N PRO A 701 -24.33 -22.93 -38.97
CA PRO A 701 -22.92 -23.28 -38.86
C PRO A 701 -22.13 -22.14 -38.19
N LEU A 702 -21.32 -22.49 -37.20
CA LEU A 702 -20.42 -21.56 -36.51
C LEU A 702 -19.01 -21.57 -37.11
N ALA A 703 -18.48 -22.77 -37.39
CA ALA A 703 -17.16 -22.94 -38.00
C ALA A 703 -17.02 -24.32 -38.63
N THR A 704 -16.18 -24.42 -39.67
CA THR A 704 -15.85 -25.67 -40.36
C THR A 704 -14.33 -25.84 -40.45
N ALA A 705 -13.85 -27.02 -40.08
CA ALA A 705 -12.46 -27.43 -40.25
C ALA A 705 -12.40 -28.59 -41.26
N LYS A 706 -11.51 -28.48 -42.27
CA LYS A 706 -11.28 -29.55 -43.25
C LYS A 706 -10.42 -30.66 -42.63
N ARG A 707 -10.83 -31.93 -42.77
CA ARG A 707 -10.11 -33.10 -42.27
C ARG A 707 -10.18 -34.25 -43.25
N ALA A 708 -9.03 -34.90 -43.47
CA ALA A 708 -8.92 -36.09 -44.30
C ALA A 708 -9.67 -37.26 -43.63
N MET A 709 -10.67 -37.81 -44.31
CA MET A 709 -11.54 -38.86 -43.82
C MET A 709 -11.85 -39.89 -44.90
N SER A 710 -12.09 -41.13 -44.49
CA SER A 710 -12.49 -42.24 -45.36
C SER A 710 -13.76 -42.88 -44.85
N TYR A 711 -14.59 -43.40 -45.76
CA TYR A 711 -15.78 -44.17 -45.38
C TYR A 711 -15.38 -45.46 -44.66
N ASN A 712 -16.26 -45.95 -43.80
CA ASN A 712 -16.08 -47.16 -42.98
C ASN A 712 -14.96 -47.09 -41.93
N SER A 713 -14.46 -45.88 -41.63
CA SER A 713 -13.52 -45.62 -40.53
C SER A 713 -14.20 -44.86 -39.39
N TYR A 714 -13.84 -45.18 -38.15
CA TYR A 714 -14.28 -44.44 -36.97
C TYR A 714 -13.39 -43.23 -36.70
N TYR A 715 -14.02 -42.10 -36.38
CA TYR A 715 -13.35 -40.87 -35.96
C TYR A 715 -13.93 -40.38 -34.63
N ARG A 716 -13.05 -40.17 -33.65
CA ARG A 716 -13.40 -39.53 -32.38
C ARG A 716 -13.79 -38.07 -32.65
N VAL A 717 -15.02 -37.69 -32.30
CA VAL A 717 -15.48 -36.30 -32.31
C VAL A 717 -15.73 -35.90 -30.86
N ARG A 718 -15.07 -34.84 -30.39
CA ARG A 718 -15.26 -34.32 -29.03
C ARG A 718 -15.59 -32.83 -29.04
N LEU A 719 -16.71 -32.47 -28.44
CA LEU A 719 -17.16 -31.09 -28.25
C LEU A 719 -17.06 -30.73 -26.76
N VAL A 720 -16.28 -29.70 -26.46
CA VAL A 720 -16.17 -29.09 -25.13
C VAL A 720 -16.88 -27.74 -25.14
N ALA A 721 -17.90 -27.59 -24.30
CA ALA A 721 -18.56 -26.33 -24.02
C ALA A 721 -18.23 -25.91 -22.59
N LYS A 722 -17.52 -24.79 -22.41
CA LYS A 722 -17.13 -24.27 -21.09
C LYS A 722 -17.29 -22.76 -21.06
N GLY A 723 -18.23 -22.27 -20.24
CA GLY A 723 -18.62 -20.86 -20.28
C GLY A 723 -19.13 -20.47 -21.67
N SER A 724 -18.54 -19.46 -22.31
CA SER A 724 -18.85 -19.12 -23.72
C SER A 724 -17.88 -19.75 -24.72
N THR A 725 -16.88 -20.50 -24.27
CA THR A 725 -15.86 -21.12 -25.14
C THR A 725 -16.33 -22.48 -25.65
N LEU A 726 -16.21 -22.69 -26.95
CA LEU A 726 -16.50 -23.94 -27.64
C LEU A 726 -15.23 -24.46 -28.33
N SER A 727 -14.85 -25.70 -28.00
CA SER A 727 -13.70 -26.39 -28.58
C SER A 727 -14.13 -27.72 -29.20
N VAL A 728 -13.86 -27.94 -30.47
CA VAL A 728 -14.07 -29.23 -31.14
C VAL A 728 -12.72 -29.88 -31.42
N TYR A 729 -12.59 -31.15 -31.03
CA TYR A 729 -11.42 -31.97 -31.30
C TYR A 729 -11.80 -33.11 -32.25
N PHE A 730 -10.85 -33.49 -33.10
CA PHE A 730 -11.02 -34.54 -34.10
C PHE A 730 -9.90 -35.58 -33.93
N ALA A 731 -10.29 -36.85 -33.92
CA ALA A 731 -9.38 -37.97 -33.76
C ALA A 731 -8.44 -37.78 -32.55
N ALA A 732 -7.13 -38.00 -32.74
CA ALA A 732 -6.10 -37.88 -31.72
C ALA A 732 -5.35 -36.53 -31.77
N GLU A 733 -5.94 -35.49 -32.36
CA GLU A 733 -5.32 -34.16 -32.42
C GLU A 733 -5.07 -33.59 -31.01
N THR A 734 -3.87 -33.06 -30.78
CA THR A 734 -3.46 -32.47 -29.49
C THR A 734 -4.07 -31.09 -29.24
N GLY A 735 -4.45 -30.37 -30.31
CA GLY A 735 -5.15 -29.09 -30.26
C GLY A 735 -6.59 -29.19 -30.79
N PRO A 736 -7.46 -28.21 -30.47
CA PRO A 736 -8.80 -28.18 -31.02
C PRO A 736 -8.77 -27.88 -32.52
N ALA A 737 -9.52 -28.67 -33.29
CA ALA A 737 -9.77 -28.41 -34.71
C ALA A 737 -10.57 -27.13 -34.95
N ILE A 738 -11.45 -26.78 -34.00
CA ILE A 738 -12.23 -25.54 -33.96
C ILE A 738 -12.16 -24.99 -32.53
N LEU A 739 -11.82 -23.72 -32.37
CA LEU A 739 -11.87 -23.01 -31.10
C LEU A 739 -12.48 -21.63 -31.32
N LEU A 740 -13.62 -21.35 -30.69
CA LEU A 740 -14.30 -20.06 -30.78
C LEU A 740 -15.08 -19.74 -29.52
N THR A 741 -15.67 -18.54 -29.47
CA THR A 741 -16.64 -18.17 -28.43
C THR A 741 -18.01 -17.93 -29.06
N ASP A 742 -19.05 -18.49 -28.45
CA ASP A 742 -20.46 -18.25 -28.81
C ASP A 742 -21.29 -18.33 -27.52
N ALA A 743 -22.09 -17.31 -27.26
CA ALA A 743 -22.90 -17.19 -26.04
C ALA A 743 -24.40 -17.42 -26.29
N SER A 744 -24.78 -17.94 -27.46
CA SER A 744 -26.18 -18.10 -27.84
C SER A 744 -26.93 -19.11 -26.98
N LEU A 745 -26.22 -20.09 -26.39
CA LEU A 745 -26.78 -21.10 -25.48
C LEU A 745 -25.93 -21.16 -24.22
N SER A 746 -26.39 -20.51 -23.16
CA SER A 746 -25.74 -20.46 -21.84
C SER A 746 -26.28 -21.50 -20.84
N PHE A 747 -27.34 -22.22 -21.21
CA PHE A 747 -27.99 -23.24 -20.40
C PHE A 747 -28.23 -24.52 -21.21
N GLY A 748 -28.47 -25.63 -20.53
CA GLY A 748 -28.69 -26.95 -21.12
C GLY A 748 -27.90 -28.01 -20.37
N ASN A 749 -28.60 -28.97 -19.78
CA ASN A 749 -27.99 -29.86 -18.79
C ASN A 749 -27.62 -31.24 -19.35
N TYR A 750 -27.98 -31.50 -20.60
CA TYR A 750 -27.85 -32.81 -21.22
C TYR A 750 -26.97 -32.76 -22.47
N ALA A 751 -26.55 -33.93 -22.92
CA ALA A 751 -25.73 -34.15 -24.10
C ALA A 751 -26.23 -35.38 -24.86
N GLY A 752 -25.68 -35.65 -26.04
CA GLY A 752 -26.11 -36.83 -26.79
C GLY A 752 -25.39 -37.01 -28.12
N ILE A 753 -25.98 -37.83 -28.97
CA ILE A 753 -25.49 -38.11 -30.32
C ILE A 753 -26.49 -37.64 -31.37
N ARG A 754 -25.96 -37.21 -32.52
CA ARG A 754 -26.75 -36.73 -33.66
C ARG A 754 -26.33 -37.45 -34.92
N SER A 755 -27.32 -37.91 -35.66
CA SER A 755 -27.19 -38.52 -36.98
C SER A 755 -27.91 -37.67 -38.01
N TYR A 756 -27.24 -37.38 -39.11
CA TYR A 756 -27.84 -36.94 -40.36
C TYR A 756 -27.69 -38.08 -41.36
N ALA A 757 -28.77 -38.82 -41.61
CA ALA A 757 -28.77 -39.96 -42.53
C ALA A 757 -29.80 -39.75 -43.64
N ASN A 758 -29.43 -40.16 -44.85
CA ASN A 758 -30.27 -40.21 -46.06
C ASN A 758 -30.58 -41.66 -46.50
N ALA A 759 -30.04 -42.65 -45.81
CA ALA A 759 -30.36 -44.06 -45.98
C ALA A 759 -30.15 -44.82 -44.67
N THR A 760 -30.77 -45.98 -44.53
CA THR A 760 -30.69 -46.82 -43.32
C THR A 760 -29.27 -47.31 -43.08
N ALA A 761 -28.85 -47.41 -41.81
CA ALA A 761 -27.54 -47.93 -41.40
C ALA A 761 -26.32 -47.21 -42.01
N THR A 762 -26.41 -45.91 -42.29
CA THR A 762 -25.29 -45.12 -42.83
C THR A 762 -24.45 -44.41 -41.78
N THR A 763 -24.98 -44.23 -40.57
CA THR A 763 -24.31 -43.56 -39.44
C THR A 763 -24.23 -44.52 -38.27
N TRP A 764 -23.03 -44.61 -37.70
CA TRP A 764 -22.68 -45.55 -36.64
C TRP A 764 -21.90 -44.83 -35.55
N PHE A 765 -22.14 -45.23 -34.31
CA PHE A 765 -21.60 -44.63 -33.10
C PHE A 765 -21.05 -45.70 -32.17
N ASP A 766 -19.94 -45.38 -31.55
CA ASP A 766 -19.24 -46.23 -30.58
C ASP A 766 -18.60 -45.37 -29.47
N ASN A 767 -18.28 -45.96 -28.31
CA ASN A 767 -17.52 -45.31 -27.22
C ASN A 767 -17.97 -43.89 -26.82
N PHE A 768 -19.26 -43.71 -26.50
CA PHE A 768 -19.78 -42.43 -26.00
C PHE A 768 -19.21 -42.12 -24.61
N VAL A 769 -18.78 -40.87 -24.39
CA VAL A 769 -18.24 -40.38 -23.12
C VAL A 769 -18.76 -38.97 -22.85
N LEU A 770 -19.19 -38.73 -21.61
CA LEU A 770 -19.70 -37.46 -21.12
C LEU A 770 -19.06 -37.10 -19.77
N THR A 771 -18.32 -36.00 -19.72
CA THR A 771 -17.64 -35.53 -18.50
C THR A 771 -17.85 -34.04 -18.27
N THR A 772 -17.67 -33.60 -17.03
CA THR A 772 -17.48 -32.18 -16.71
C THR A 772 -16.09 -31.72 -17.24
N PRO A 773 -15.96 -30.56 -17.90
CA PRO A 773 -14.74 -30.13 -18.62
C PRO A 773 -13.71 -29.30 -17.84
#